data_AF-A0A6C0KK88-F1
#
_entry.id   AF-A0A6C0KK88-F1
#
_cell.length_a   1.000
_cell.length_b   1.000
_cell.length_c   1.000
_cell.angle_alpha   90.00
_cell.angle_beta   90.00
_cell.angle_gamma   90.00
#
_symmetry.space_group_name_H-M   'P 1'
#
loop_
_entity.id
_entity.type
_entity.pdbx_description
1 polymer ?
#
loop_
_entity_poly.entity_id
_entity_poly.type
_entity_poly.pdbx_seq_one_letter_code
_entity_poly.pdbx_strand_id
1 'polypeptide(L)'
;PNGGIQSSSVSQEATEGIAMMCSRIGVFAKLGKVHQKTNNALPAYTLSIRAQWATRFAEQITLLNEEKREKLAKMSFNTKHMNYIVMNDVVLDTITEITWIDPSKHPKMYDVTVPSTLNFGLANGLQVRDTADTGYIQRQLVKAMEDLVVHHDGTVRDANMNIAQLHYGEDGINSTKIEALTIELGKLSDNEIAAEFGLEGSDLTAVLGEGVDRGDDKEPLAAYVAQMKEDRKMFVEGVFRGGRQGGVFAAVNLERLIFNVKTKFGLTTQQRTNLTPLHVLNGIAKVLENTQAFHKTWAALLRYYLAPGKIIVTDRFTESAFDTLCEMLITKNWQAWVQPGELVGIIAAQSIGEPSTQMTLNTFHLAGVASKSNVTRGVPRLKEVLKVTQNPKATSLTISLKPEYANNKTKAREVAQELELTLLRDMTVKTAIYYDPKDSQSILKEDRELLEFYKLFEIAEGQMNWSKYILRIELDRQRMFDRNITMDDIHFVLRERLGSNINIIYSDFNSQKLVMRIRLSSEYMEETKTDPASMDMMSAYKKFQNKLLNSVIIRGLPGIKAATFRKGDERYVFNEKEGKYESREEYILDTDGSNFLEAMNHPAVDGSRVYSTHVHDIYAQLGIEAARATLYNEIQTLFEEGQINYRHLGLLVDVMCRAGRLMSVDRYGINKLDIGPLAKASFEETERILLKAAVFGEMDPITGVSANIMTGQPIRAGTAFSDILLDEVAVLRLQKGLPPVAALDEEEVAPTDEQIDAELTQNPDDICNPNRLRMNITLPKSATLIEDEPDVEIAVLEDDD
;
A
#
# COMPACT_ATOMS: atom_id res chain seq x y z
N PRO A 1 6.32 -22.55 49.51
CA PRO A 1 5.24 -22.07 50.41
C PRO A 1 3.86 -21.89 49.76
N ASN A 2 3.74 -21.77 48.43
CA ASN A 2 2.45 -21.84 47.74
C ASN A 2 2.48 -23.03 46.76
N GLY A 3 1.81 -24.13 47.09
CA GLY A 3 1.71 -25.30 46.23
C GLY A 3 1.03 -24.98 44.91
N GLY A 4 1.49 -25.58 43.81
CA GLY A 4 0.93 -25.40 42.48
C GLY A 4 1.42 -26.50 41.55
N ILE A 5 0.70 -26.74 40.46
CA ILE A 5 1.08 -27.76 39.48
C ILE A 5 1.87 -27.07 38.38
N GLN A 6 3.09 -27.51 38.11
CA GLN A 6 3.88 -27.01 37.01
C GLN A 6 4.23 -28.14 36.06
N SER A 7 4.03 -27.90 34.76
CA SER A 7 4.42 -28.77 33.67
C SER A 7 5.26 -27.97 32.66
N SER A 8 6.13 -28.65 31.94
CA SER A 8 6.94 -28.04 30.87
C SER A 8 6.98 -28.95 29.66
N SER A 9 6.85 -28.38 28.46
CA SER A 9 6.92 -29.07 27.18
C SER A 9 7.75 -28.25 26.19
N VAL A 10 8.32 -28.92 25.19
CA VAL A 10 8.99 -28.26 24.05
C VAL A 10 7.96 -27.80 23.01
N SER A 11 6.78 -28.42 22.97
CA SER A 11 5.68 -28.05 22.07
C SER A 11 4.79 -26.99 22.70
N GLN A 12 4.67 -25.85 22.01
CA GLN A 12 3.75 -24.76 22.37
C GLN A 12 2.30 -25.22 22.25
N GLU A 13 1.92 -25.82 21.11
CA GLU A 13 0.57 -26.31 20.83
C GLU A 13 0.08 -27.30 21.87
N ALA A 14 0.93 -28.24 22.31
CA ALA A 14 0.55 -29.19 23.34
C ALA A 14 0.27 -28.51 24.69
N THR A 15 1.07 -27.48 25.02
CA THR A 15 0.92 -26.72 26.28
C THR A 15 -0.35 -25.87 26.25
N GLU A 16 -0.64 -25.23 25.11
CA GLU A 16 -1.86 -24.45 24.88
C GLU A 16 -3.10 -25.33 24.84
N GLY A 17 -3.04 -26.48 24.16
CA GLY A 17 -4.13 -27.45 24.11
C GLY A 17 -4.48 -28.00 25.49
N ILE A 18 -3.49 -28.34 26.32
CA ILE A 18 -3.73 -28.78 27.71
C ILE A 18 -4.31 -27.64 28.54
N ALA A 19 -3.83 -26.40 28.40
CA ALA A 19 -4.40 -25.25 29.09
C ALA A 19 -5.87 -25.01 28.70
N MET A 20 -6.19 -25.15 27.41
CA MET A 20 -7.55 -25.03 26.90
C MET A 20 -8.47 -26.12 27.46
N MET A 21 -8.00 -27.37 27.52
CA MET A 21 -8.77 -28.46 28.13
C MET A 21 -9.01 -28.22 29.64
N CYS A 22 -7.99 -27.76 30.37
CA CYS A 22 -8.14 -27.38 31.78
C CYS A 22 -9.18 -26.26 31.95
N SER A 23 -9.21 -25.28 31.05
CA SER A 23 -10.18 -24.18 31.13
C SER A 23 -11.64 -24.65 30.99
N ARG A 24 -11.89 -25.70 30.18
CA ARG A 24 -13.24 -26.27 30.01
C ARG A 24 -13.80 -26.90 31.28
N ILE A 25 -12.94 -27.37 32.17
CA ILE A 25 -13.32 -27.95 33.46
C ILE A 25 -13.21 -26.92 34.62
N GLY A 26 -12.96 -25.64 34.29
CA GLY A 26 -12.89 -24.55 35.27
C GLY A 26 -11.57 -24.50 36.04
N VAL A 27 -10.48 -25.04 35.48
CA VAL A 27 -9.11 -24.95 36.02
C VAL A 27 -8.30 -24.02 35.12
N PHE A 28 -7.81 -22.91 35.67
CA PHE A 28 -7.06 -21.93 34.89
C PHE A 28 -5.56 -22.02 35.14
N ALA A 29 -4.78 -22.07 34.05
CA ALA A 29 -3.33 -22.19 34.07
C ALA A 29 -2.66 -20.95 33.46
N LYS A 30 -1.52 -20.54 34.02
CA LYS A 30 -0.64 -19.52 33.45
C LYS A 30 0.36 -20.17 32.51
N LEU A 31 0.43 -19.69 31.28
CA LEU A 31 1.45 -20.08 30.30
C LEU A 31 2.69 -19.19 30.46
N GLY A 32 3.86 -19.77 30.23
CA GLY A 32 5.15 -19.07 30.27
C GLY A 32 6.15 -19.70 29.31
N LYS A 33 7.17 -18.93 28.93
CA LYS A 33 8.25 -19.38 28.06
C LYS A 33 9.58 -19.16 28.78
N VAL A 34 10.34 -20.23 28.97
CA VAL A 34 11.66 -20.17 29.62
C VAL A 34 12.73 -20.53 28.60
N HIS A 35 13.66 -19.61 28.38
CA HIS A 35 14.87 -19.86 27.60
C HIS A 35 15.96 -20.36 28.56
N GLN A 36 16.52 -21.54 28.30
CA GLN A 36 17.71 -21.97 29.02
C GLN A 36 18.90 -21.11 28.57
N LYS A 37 19.77 -20.72 29.51
CA LYS A 37 20.91 -19.80 29.25
C LYS A 37 22.03 -20.40 28.37
N THR A 38 21.88 -21.63 27.89
CA THR A 38 22.84 -22.31 27.02
C THR A 38 22.45 -22.13 25.54
N ASN A 39 23.40 -21.69 24.73
CA ASN A 39 23.22 -21.15 23.35
C ASN A 39 22.62 -22.09 22.28
N ASN A 40 22.07 -23.26 22.62
CA ASN A 40 21.54 -24.21 21.63
C ASN A 40 20.31 -25.02 22.07
N ALA A 41 19.58 -24.61 23.12
CA ALA A 41 18.37 -25.31 23.57
C ALA A 41 17.09 -24.61 23.07
N LEU A 42 16.17 -25.39 22.49
CA LEU A 42 14.81 -24.93 22.16
C LEU A 42 14.11 -24.38 23.42
N PRO A 43 13.27 -23.33 23.29
CA PRO A 43 12.56 -22.76 24.44
C PRO A 43 11.59 -23.77 25.05
N ALA A 44 11.57 -23.87 26.38
CA ALA A 44 10.61 -24.69 27.10
C ALA A 44 9.37 -23.87 27.44
N TYR A 45 8.21 -24.33 26.99
CA TYR A 45 6.91 -23.78 27.32
C TYR A 45 6.45 -24.40 28.64
N THR A 46 6.12 -23.55 29.61
CA THR A 46 5.72 -23.97 30.95
C THR A 46 4.25 -23.65 31.19
N LEU A 47 3.53 -24.61 31.75
CA LEU A 47 2.16 -24.47 32.24
C LEU A 47 2.18 -24.49 33.76
N SER A 48 1.63 -23.45 34.40
CA SER A 48 1.58 -23.33 35.86
C SER A 48 0.15 -23.11 36.35
N ILE A 49 -0.39 -24.09 37.07
CA ILE A 49 -1.70 -24.02 37.74
C ILE A 49 -1.45 -23.57 39.17
N ARG A 50 -2.07 -22.45 39.54
CA ARG A 50 -1.95 -21.88 40.89
C ARG A 50 -2.69 -22.73 41.92
N ALA A 51 -2.30 -22.58 43.19
CA ALA A 51 -2.86 -23.26 44.36
C ALA A 51 -4.39 -23.36 44.36
N GLN A 52 -5.07 -22.25 44.08
CA GLN A 52 -6.55 -22.16 44.11
C GLN A 52 -7.25 -23.11 43.12
N TRP A 53 -6.60 -23.45 42.00
CA TRP A 53 -7.14 -24.32 40.96
C TRP A 53 -6.59 -25.75 41.04
N ALA A 54 -5.54 -25.97 41.85
CA ALA A 54 -4.90 -27.27 41.98
C ALA A 54 -5.79 -28.32 42.66
N THR A 55 -6.64 -27.91 43.63
CA THR A 55 -7.62 -28.81 44.27
C THR A 55 -8.65 -29.33 43.28
N ARG A 56 -9.26 -28.42 42.49
CA ARG A 56 -10.21 -28.80 41.44
C ARG A 56 -9.58 -29.68 40.37
N PHE A 57 -8.33 -29.39 39.99
CA PHE A 57 -7.59 -30.23 39.07
C PHE A 57 -7.37 -31.65 39.63
N ALA A 58 -7.07 -31.78 40.94
CA ALA A 58 -6.88 -33.08 41.59
C ALA A 58 -8.17 -33.91 41.69
N GLU A 59 -9.31 -33.25 41.88
CA GLU A 59 -10.63 -33.91 41.94
C GLU A 59 -11.10 -34.41 40.57
N GLN A 60 -10.83 -33.64 39.51
CA GLN A 60 -11.39 -33.90 38.19
C GLN A 60 -10.46 -34.67 37.25
N ILE A 61 -9.14 -34.61 37.46
CA ILE A 61 -8.14 -35.25 36.58
C ILE A 61 -7.32 -36.26 37.36
N THR A 62 -7.38 -37.51 36.93
CA THR A 62 -6.56 -38.60 37.45
C THR A 62 -5.20 -38.64 36.76
N LEU A 63 -4.12 -38.44 37.53
CA LEU A 63 -2.76 -38.57 37.03
C LEU A 63 -2.35 -40.04 36.88
N LEU A 64 -1.68 -40.38 35.78
CA LEU A 64 -1.14 -41.73 35.53
C LEU A 64 -0.04 -42.14 36.51
N ASN A 65 0.72 -41.18 37.05
CA ASN A 65 1.79 -41.44 38.01
C ASN A 65 1.23 -41.41 39.45
N GLU A 66 1.25 -42.57 40.11
CA GLU A 66 0.64 -42.78 41.43
C GLU A 66 1.31 -41.96 42.54
N GLU A 67 2.63 -41.81 42.52
CA GLU A 67 3.35 -41.00 43.52
C GLU A 67 2.97 -39.52 43.44
N LYS A 68 2.84 -39.00 42.20
CA LYS A 68 2.42 -37.61 41.98
C LYS A 68 0.96 -37.39 42.38
N ARG A 69 0.10 -38.40 42.16
CA ARG A 69 -1.29 -38.41 42.58
C ARG A 69 -1.41 -38.34 44.11
N GLU A 70 -0.66 -39.16 44.83
CA GLU A 70 -0.65 -39.11 46.31
C GLU A 70 -0.10 -37.79 46.85
N LYS A 71 0.96 -37.25 46.23
CA LYS A 71 1.50 -35.93 46.61
C LYS A 71 0.47 -34.82 46.39
N LEU A 72 -0.25 -34.86 45.27
CA LEU A 72 -1.29 -33.88 44.96
C LEU A 72 -2.46 -33.98 45.94
N ALA A 73 -2.88 -35.19 46.33
CA ALA A 73 -3.96 -35.42 47.30
C ALA A 73 -3.61 -34.98 48.73
N LYS A 74 -2.32 -34.98 49.10
CA LYS A 74 -1.84 -34.57 50.44
C LYS A 74 -1.54 -33.07 50.54
N MET A 75 -1.64 -32.29 49.46
CA MET A 75 -1.37 -30.85 49.48
C MET A 75 -2.55 -30.07 50.06
N SER A 76 -2.30 -29.26 51.10
CA SER A 76 -3.24 -28.24 51.58
C SER A 76 -2.85 -26.87 51.02
N PHE A 77 -3.84 -26.13 50.50
CA PHE A 77 -3.63 -24.85 49.83
C PHE A 77 -4.14 -23.69 50.68
N ASN A 78 -3.34 -22.62 50.82
CA ASN A 78 -3.76 -21.40 51.50
C ASN A 78 -4.65 -20.56 50.56
N THR A 79 -5.89 -20.32 50.96
CA THR A 79 -6.89 -19.56 50.19
C THR A 79 -6.77 -18.04 50.38
N LYS A 80 -5.91 -17.56 51.28
CA LYS A 80 -5.75 -16.12 51.55
C LYS A 80 -4.71 -15.47 50.62
N HIS A 81 -5.10 -14.38 49.96
CA HIS A 81 -4.19 -13.56 49.14
C HIS A 81 -3.22 -12.78 50.05
N MET A 82 -1.92 -12.72 49.71
CA MET A 82 -0.90 -12.12 50.60
C MET A 82 -1.02 -10.60 50.78
N ASN A 83 -1.57 -9.89 49.80
CA ASN A 83 -1.53 -8.42 49.76
C ASN A 83 -2.89 -7.72 49.95
N TYR A 84 -4.01 -8.45 49.97
CA TYR A 84 -5.35 -7.85 49.89
C TYR A 84 -6.36 -8.65 50.72
N ILE A 85 -7.39 -7.97 51.21
CA ILE A 85 -8.47 -8.59 51.98
C ILE A 85 -9.42 -9.28 51.00
N VAL A 86 -9.68 -10.57 51.24
CA VAL A 86 -10.61 -11.36 50.43
C VAL A 86 -11.95 -11.40 51.16
N MET A 87 -13.02 -10.97 50.48
CA MET A 87 -14.41 -11.11 50.93
C MET A 87 -15.22 -11.76 49.81
N ASN A 88 -15.90 -12.88 50.11
CA ASN A 88 -16.74 -13.63 49.16
C ASN A 88 -16.08 -13.86 47.79
N ASP A 89 -14.89 -14.44 47.79
CA ASP A 89 -14.10 -14.77 46.59
C ASP A 89 -13.67 -13.57 45.71
N VAL A 90 -13.83 -12.33 46.20
CA VAL A 90 -13.38 -11.11 45.54
C VAL A 90 -12.21 -10.49 46.32
N VAL A 91 -11.16 -10.14 45.59
CA VAL A 91 -10.00 -9.40 46.11
C VAL A 91 -10.33 -7.91 46.03
N LEU A 92 -10.51 -7.27 47.18
CA LEU A 92 -10.87 -5.85 47.23
C LEU A 92 -9.63 -5.00 47.43
N ASP A 93 -9.48 -3.98 46.59
CA ASP A 93 -8.54 -2.88 46.79
C ASP A 93 -9.19 -1.77 47.62
N THR A 94 -8.40 -0.94 48.27
CA THR A 94 -8.89 0.22 49.02
C THR A 94 -9.52 1.23 48.07
N ILE A 95 -10.81 1.53 48.26
CA ILE A 95 -11.54 2.52 47.47
C ILE A 95 -11.01 3.92 47.78
N THR A 96 -10.45 4.62 46.79
CA THR A 96 -9.94 5.98 46.94
C THR A 96 -11.04 7.04 46.92
N GLU A 97 -12.13 6.83 46.16
CA GLU A 97 -13.27 7.74 46.06
C GLU A 97 -14.51 7.01 45.50
N ILE A 98 -15.73 7.38 45.94
CA ILE A 98 -17.00 6.87 45.39
C ILE A 98 -17.85 8.07 44.97
N THR A 99 -18.19 8.13 43.68
CA THR A 99 -19.17 9.08 43.13
C THR A 99 -20.43 8.34 42.71
N TRP A 100 -21.59 8.83 43.15
CA TRP A 100 -22.89 8.22 42.87
C TRP A 100 -23.49 8.81 41.60
N ILE A 101 -23.85 7.95 40.64
CA ILE A 101 -24.48 8.35 39.37
C ILE A 101 -25.85 7.66 39.26
N ASP A 102 -26.86 8.43 38.86
CA ASP A 102 -28.26 8.01 38.81
C ASP A 102 -28.54 7.01 37.67
N PRO A 103 -29.05 5.78 37.96
CA PRO A 103 -29.25 4.72 36.97
C PRO A 103 -30.19 5.06 35.82
N SER A 104 -31.06 6.06 36.00
CA SER A 104 -32.04 6.48 35.00
C SER A 104 -31.40 7.03 33.73
N LYS A 105 -30.17 7.55 33.81
CA LYS A 105 -29.45 8.16 32.68
C LYS A 105 -28.59 7.16 31.91
N HIS A 106 -28.20 6.04 32.52
CA HIS A 106 -27.25 5.09 31.93
C HIS A 106 -27.64 3.62 32.27
N PRO A 107 -28.62 3.03 31.58
CA PRO A 107 -29.20 1.72 31.91
C PRO A 107 -28.32 0.50 31.58
N LYS A 108 -27.13 0.68 31.00
CA LYS A 108 -26.18 -0.41 30.71
C LYS A 108 -24.76 0.04 31.02
N MET A 109 -24.31 -0.18 32.24
CA MET A 109 -22.88 -0.13 32.59
C MET A 109 -22.56 -1.35 33.45
N TYR A 110 -21.70 -2.24 32.93
CA TYR A 110 -20.94 -3.17 33.75
C TYR A 110 -19.51 -3.32 33.22
N ASP A 111 -18.65 -3.51 34.23
CA ASP A 111 -17.24 -3.86 34.28
C ASP A 111 -16.19 -2.84 33.82
N VAL A 112 -15.10 -2.83 34.59
CA VAL A 112 -14.07 -1.79 34.69
C VAL A 112 -13.63 -1.31 33.32
N THR A 113 -14.17 -0.17 32.91
CA THR A 113 -13.79 0.53 31.68
C THR A 113 -12.73 1.55 32.06
N VAL A 114 -11.57 1.53 31.39
CA VAL A 114 -10.63 2.65 31.47
C VAL A 114 -11.20 3.75 30.57
N PRO A 115 -11.81 4.83 31.11
CA PRO A 115 -12.62 5.75 30.31
C PRO A 115 -11.83 6.49 29.23
N SER A 116 -10.51 6.62 29.43
CA SER A 116 -9.61 7.24 28.48
C SER A 116 -9.25 6.35 27.28
N THR A 117 -9.48 5.03 27.35
CA THR A 117 -9.06 4.08 26.29
C THR A 117 -10.18 3.17 25.78
N LEU A 118 -11.33 3.09 26.47
CA LEU A 118 -12.45 2.20 26.14
C LEU A 118 -12.10 0.69 26.08
N ASN A 119 -10.93 0.31 26.58
CA ASN A 119 -10.47 -1.08 26.65
C ASN A 119 -11.10 -1.78 27.86
N PHE A 120 -11.49 -3.05 27.70
CA PHE A 120 -12.04 -3.87 28.80
C PHE A 120 -11.27 -5.19 28.95
N GLY A 121 -11.14 -5.66 30.18
CA GLY A 121 -10.48 -6.92 30.51
C GLY A 121 -11.44 -7.87 31.23
N LEU A 122 -11.57 -9.10 30.73
CA LEU A 122 -12.32 -10.16 31.40
C LEU A 122 -11.49 -10.78 32.53
N ALA A 123 -12.16 -11.30 33.57
CA ALA A 123 -11.53 -11.96 34.73
C ALA A 123 -10.63 -13.17 34.37
N ASN A 124 -10.78 -13.73 33.16
CA ASN A 124 -9.93 -14.78 32.61
C ASN A 124 -8.61 -14.27 32.00
N GLY A 125 -8.36 -12.95 32.03
CA GLY A 125 -7.16 -12.31 31.49
C GLY A 125 -7.25 -11.91 30.03
N LEU A 126 -8.38 -12.11 29.34
CA LEU A 126 -8.60 -11.57 28.00
C LEU A 126 -8.81 -10.06 28.08
N GLN A 127 -7.88 -9.30 27.48
CA GLN A 127 -8.02 -7.85 27.29
C GLN A 127 -8.47 -7.58 25.86
N VAL A 128 -9.58 -6.86 25.68
CA VAL A 128 -9.98 -6.29 24.40
C VAL A 128 -9.35 -4.91 24.29
N ARG A 129 -8.46 -4.75 23.31
CA ARG A 129 -7.79 -3.49 22.98
C ARG A 129 -8.20 -3.03 21.58
N ASP A 130 -8.46 -1.73 21.42
CA ASP A 130 -8.49 -1.02 20.13
C ASP A 130 -9.56 -1.46 19.09
N THR A 131 -10.71 -1.97 19.55
CA THR A 131 -11.85 -2.32 18.67
C THR A 131 -12.64 -1.11 18.17
N ALA A 132 -12.58 0.03 18.88
CA ALA A 132 -13.31 1.24 18.51
C ALA A 132 -12.74 1.89 17.23
N ASP A 133 -11.42 1.98 17.10
CA ASP A 133 -10.77 2.59 15.93
C ASP A 133 -10.98 1.75 14.66
N THR A 134 -10.87 0.43 14.77
CA THR A 134 -11.02 -0.50 13.64
C THR A 134 -12.46 -0.55 13.14
N GLY A 135 -13.45 -0.61 14.04
CA GLY A 135 -14.86 -0.53 13.66
C GLY A 135 -15.23 0.82 13.02
N TYR A 136 -14.63 1.92 13.49
CA TYR A 136 -14.83 3.23 12.89
C TYR A 136 -14.19 3.31 11.49
N ILE A 137 -12.97 2.80 11.29
CA ILE A 137 -12.34 2.71 9.96
C ILE A 137 -13.21 1.91 8.99
N GLN A 138 -13.77 0.77 9.42
CA GLN A 138 -14.68 -0.02 8.60
C GLN A 138 -15.91 0.80 8.19
N ARG A 139 -16.51 1.56 9.11
CA ARG A 139 -17.63 2.45 8.80
C ARG A 139 -17.25 3.54 7.79
N GLN A 140 -16.06 4.13 7.93
CA GLN A 140 -15.55 5.15 7.00
C GLN A 140 -15.37 4.59 5.59
N LEU A 141 -14.78 3.39 5.47
CA LEU A 141 -14.58 2.70 4.19
C LEU A 141 -15.91 2.37 3.51
N VAL A 142 -16.88 1.82 4.25
CA VAL A 142 -18.22 1.52 3.71
C VAL A 142 -18.87 2.79 3.20
N LYS A 143 -18.85 3.87 3.98
CA LYS A 143 -19.50 5.13 3.58
C LYS A 143 -18.85 5.83 2.40
N ALA A 144 -17.55 5.66 2.20
CA ALA A 144 -16.88 6.22 1.02
C ALA A 144 -17.12 5.42 -0.28
N MET A 145 -17.49 4.14 -0.18
CA MET A 145 -17.56 3.22 -1.32
C MET A 145 -18.94 2.59 -1.52
N GLU A 146 -19.95 2.87 -0.69
CA GLU A 146 -21.26 2.19 -0.73
C GLU A 146 -22.00 2.33 -2.07
N ASP A 147 -21.78 3.44 -2.79
CA ASP A 147 -22.45 3.72 -4.06
C ASP A 147 -21.78 3.08 -5.28
N LEU A 148 -20.65 2.37 -5.12
CA LEU A 148 -19.92 1.80 -6.24
C LEU A 148 -20.52 0.46 -6.68
N VAL A 149 -21.08 0.46 -7.90
CA VAL A 149 -21.75 -0.69 -8.52
C VAL A 149 -21.15 -0.95 -9.90
N VAL A 150 -21.07 -2.22 -10.29
CA VAL A 150 -20.72 -2.61 -11.67
C VAL A 150 -21.95 -2.46 -12.57
N HIS A 151 -21.81 -1.76 -13.69
CA HIS A 151 -22.88 -1.59 -14.67
C HIS A 151 -22.85 -2.66 -15.77
N HIS A 152 -23.90 -2.72 -16.60
CA HIS A 152 -24.02 -3.69 -17.70
C HIS A 152 -22.91 -3.57 -18.75
N ASP A 153 -22.27 -2.40 -18.86
CA ASP A 153 -21.12 -2.16 -19.74
C ASP A 153 -19.78 -2.62 -19.13
N GLY A 154 -19.80 -3.19 -17.93
CA GLY A 154 -18.61 -3.64 -17.20
C GLY A 154 -17.86 -2.54 -16.45
N THR A 155 -18.31 -1.29 -16.53
CA THR A 155 -17.73 -0.16 -15.81
C THR A 155 -18.19 -0.13 -14.36
N VAL A 156 -17.34 0.37 -13.46
CA VAL A 156 -17.72 0.64 -12.06
C VAL A 156 -18.07 2.10 -11.95
N ARG A 157 -19.29 2.43 -11.49
CA ARG A 157 -19.77 3.80 -11.36
C ARG A 157 -20.31 4.09 -9.98
N ASP A 158 -20.38 5.38 -9.64
CA ASP A 158 -21.06 5.87 -8.45
C ASP A 158 -22.54 6.24 -8.71
N ALA A 159 -23.22 6.71 -7.66
CA ALA A 159 -24.62 7.13 -7.70
C ALA A 159 -24.95 8.24 -8.71
N ASN A 160 -23.94 9.02 -9.15
CA ASN A 160 -24.09 10.09 -10.13
C ASN A 160 -23.66 9.65 -11.53
N MET A 161 -23.47 8.35 -11.76
CA MET A 161 -22.98 7.77 -13.01
C MET A 161 -21.55 8.17 -13.39
N ASN A 162 -20.75 8.69 -12.45
CA ASN A 162 -19.33 8.93 -12.69
C ASN A 162 -18.58 7.61 -12.66
N ILE A 163 -17.75 7.38 -13.67
CA ILE A 163 -16.95 6.16 -13.78
C ILE A 163 -15.78 6.24 -12.78
N ALA A 164 -15.69 5.25 -11.89
CA ALA A 164 -14.54 5.04 -11.01
C ALA A 164 -13.49 4.14 -11.66
N GLN A 165 -13.91 3.07 -12.34
CA GLN A 165 -13.03 2.17 -13.10
C GLN A 165 -13.70 1.75 -14.42
N LEU A 166 -12.90 1.60 -15.47
CA LEU A 166 -13.39 1.10 -16.78
C LEU A 166 -13.77 -0.38 -16.72
N HIS A 167 -12.97 -1.18 -16.01
CA HIS A 167 -13.28 -2.56 -15.67
C HIS A 167 -12.98 -2.78 -14.19
N TYR A 168 -13.86 -3.53 -13.51
CA TYR A 168 -13.67 -3.82 -12.09
C TYR A 168 -12.33 -4.52 -11.84
N GLY A 169 -11.46 -3.89 -11.04
CA GLY A 169 -10.13 -4.42 -10.75
C GLY A 169 -9.20 -4.48 -11.96
N GLU A 170 -9.43 -3.64 -12.98
CA GLU A 170 -8.65 -3.53 -14.22
C GLU A 170 -8.74 -4.74 -15.17
N ASP A 171 -9.38 -5.83 -14.75
CA ASP A 171 -9.56 -7.07 -15.52
C ASP A 171 -11.03 -7.50 -15.70
N GLY A 172 -11.97 -6.94 -14.94
CA GLY A 172 -13.40 -7.30 -15.01
C GLY A 172 -13.76 -8.68 -14.44
N ILE A 173 -12.84 -9.32 -13.71
CA ILE A 173 -13.03 -10.67 -13.14
C ILE A 173 -13.59 -10.58 -11.73
N ASN A 174 -14.40 -11.55 -11.28
CA ASN A 174 -14.86 -11.61 -9.89
C ASN A 174 -13.74 -12.09 -8.94
N SER A 175 -13.56 -11.46 -7.77
CA SER A 175 -12.53 -11.83 -6.77
C SER A 175 -12.52 -13.31 -6.41
N THR A 176 -13.70 -13.93 -6.35
CA THR A 176 -13.86 -15.32 -5.88
C THR A 176 -13.41 -16.37 -6.88
N LYS A 177 -13.18 -15.98 -8.14
CA LYS A 177 -12.84 -16.88 -9.24
C LYS A 177 -11.37 -16.81 -9.64
N ILE A 178 -10.56 -16.12 -8.86
CA ILE A 178 -9.15 -15.87 -9.18
C ILE A 178 -8.26 -16.85 -8.43
N GLU A 179 -7.27 -17.39 -9.13
CA GLU A 179 -6.26 -18.30 -8.58
C GLU A 179 -4.85 -17.83 -8.95
N ALA A 180 -3.87 -18.16 -8.11
CA ALA A 180 -2.47 -17.87 -8.38
C ALA A 180 -1.87 -18.88 -9.35
N LEU A 181 -1.22 -18.39 -10.39
CA LEU A 181 -0.45 -19.13 -11.39
C LEU A 181 1.03 -18.77 -11.30
N THR A 182 1.91 -19.73 -11.53
CA THR A 182 3.36 -19.52 -11.48
C THR A 182 3.95 -19.38 -12.88
N ILE A 183 4.62 -18.27 -13.14
CA ILE A 183 5.31 -18.03 -14.42
C ILE A 183 6.80 -17.89 -14.15
N GLU A 184 7.61 -18.72 -14.81
CA GLU A 184 9.08 -18.71 -14.65
C GLU A 184 9.82 -18.18 -15.90
N LEU A 185 9.15 -17.35 -16.71
CA LEU A 185 9.66 -16.87 -18.00
C LEU A 185 11.01 -16.15 -17.91
N GLY A 186 11.28 -15.39 -16.84
CA GLY A 186 12.54 -14.65 -16.76
C GLY A 186 13.74 -15.49 -16.33
N LYS A 187 13.55 -16.75 -15.89
CA LYS A 187 14.68 -17.66 -15.66
C LYS A 187 15.23 -18.26 -16.95
N LEU A 188 14.40 -18.29 -18.00
CA LEU A 188 14.72 -18.89 -19.28
C LEU A 188 15.62 -17.95 -20.11
N SER A 189 16.65 -18.54 -20.70
CA SER A 189 17.50 -17.90 -21.69
C SER A 189 16.81 -17.79 -23.04
N ASP A 190 17.30 -16.89 -23.91
CA ASP A 190 16.79 -16.74 -25.27
C ASP A 190 16.82 -18.06 -26.08
N ASN A 191 17.85 -18.89 -25.85
CA ASN A 191 18.00 -20.18 -26.52
C ASN A 191 17.00 -21.21 -25.98
N GLU A 192 16.77 -21.23 -24.67
CA GLU A 192 15.76 -22.11 -24.05
C GLU A 192 14.35 -21.72 -24.51
N ILE A 193 14.08 -20.41 -24.67
CA ILE A 193 12.79 -19.94 -25.20
C ILE A 193 12.61 -20.40 -26.65
N ALA A 194 13.64 -20.29 -27.50
CA ALA A 194 13.56 -20.75 -28.87
C ALA A 194 13.36 -22.29 -28.96
N ALA A 195 14.00 -23.05 -28.07
CA ALA A 195 13.85 -24.50 -28.01
C ALA A 195 12.45 -24.94 -27.51
N GLU A 196 11.97 -24.41 -26.38
CA GLU A 196 10.71 -24.83 -25.77
C GLU A 196 9.46 -24.28 -26.49
N PHE A 197 9.50 -23.01 -26.94
CA PHE A 197 8.35 -22.33 -27.53
C PHE A 197 8.38 -22.35 -29.06
N GLY A 198 9.57 -22.34 -29.67
CA GLY A 198 9.78 -22.35 -31.13
C GLY A 198 9.96 -23.75 -31.74
N LEU A 199 10.01 -24.81 -30.92
CA LEU A 199 10.27 -26.19 -31.35
C LEU A 199 11.62 -26.38 -32.07
N GLU A 200 12.57 -25.44 -31.91
CA GLU A 200 13.89 -25.52 -32.52
C GLU A 200 14.69 -26.71 -31.95
N GLY A 201 15.11 -27.63 -32.83
CA GLY A 201 15.87 -28.83 -32.45
C GLY A 201 15.03 -30.04 -32.01
N SER A 202 13.70 -29.99 -32.11
CA SER A 202 12.82 -31.12 -31.79
C SER A 202 12.47 -31.98 -33.02
N ASP A 203 12.76 -33.29 -32.96
CA ASP A 203 12.40 -34.26 -33.99
C ASP A 203 10.91 -34.64 -33.90
N LEU A 204 10.07 -33.78 -34.49
CA LEU A 204 8.60 -33.94 -34.52
C LEU A 204 8.12 -35.18 -35.30
N THR A 205 8.97 -35.80 -36.11
CA THR A 205 8.68 -37.03 -36.87
C THR A 205 8.39 -38.25 -35.98
N ALA A 206 8.88 -38.25 -34.73
CA ALA A 206 8.58 -39.30 -33.75
C ALA A 206 7.25 -39.04 -32.98
N VAL A 207 6.75 -37.80 -33.03
CA VAL A 207 5.58 -37.34 -32.24
C VAL A 207 4.31 -37.32 -33.09
N LEU A 208 4.41 -36.89 -34.36
CA LEU A 208 3.28 -36.78 -35.27
C LEU A 208 2.85 -38.14 -35.86
N GLY A 209 1.55 -38.29 -36.13
CA GLY A 209 0.98 -39.42 -36.86
C GLY A 209 1.49 -39.52 -38.30
N GLU A 210 1.46 -40.72 -38.87
CA GLU A 210 1.81 -40.92 -40.30
C GLU A 210 0.79 -40.20 -41.19
N GLY A 211 1.26 -39.22 -41.98
CA GLY A 211 0.43 -38.48 -42.96
C GLY A 211 -0.03 -37.08 -42.55
N VAL A 212 0.43 -36.54 -41.41
CA VAL A 212 0.15 -35.15 -41.02
C VAL A 212 1.13 -34.20 -41.73
N ASP A 213 0.63 -33.33 -42.61
CA ASP A 213 1.44 -32.29 -43.24
C ASP A 213 1.69 -31.14 -42.26
N ARG A 214 2.96 -30.72 -42.16
CA ARG A 214 3.41 -29.68 -41.25
C ARG A 214 3.11 -28.28 -41.79
N GLY A 215 2.90 -28.10 -43.09
CA GLY A 215 2.76 -26.76 -43.67
C GLY A 215 3.98 -25.86 -43.41
N ASP A 216 3.84 -24.55 -43.69
CA ASP A 216 4.90 -23.55 -43.46
C ASP A 216 4.81 -22.93 -42.06
N ASP A 217 5.26 -23.67 -41.06
CA ASP A 217 5.17 -23.28 -39.65
C ASP A 217 6.31 -22.35 -39.17
N LYS A 218 7.35 -22.14 -39.98
CA LYS A 218 8.59 -21.48 -39.50
C LYS A 218 8.39 -20.00 -39.20
N GLU A 219 7.75 -19.27 -40.11
CA GLU A 219 7.45 -17.85 -39.92
C GLU A 219 6.50 -17.59 -38.72
N PRO A 220 5.35 -18.28 -38.59
CA PRO A 220 4.45 -18.04 -37.46
C PRO A 220 5.05 -18.46 -36.11
N LEU A 221 5.88 -19.52 -36.06
CA LEU A 221 6.60 -19.88 -34.84
C LEU A 221 7.68 -18.86 -34.48
N ALA A 222 8.41 -18.31 -35.45
CA ALA A 222 9.38 -17.26 -35.21
C ALA A 222 8.72 -15.98 -34.66
N ALA A 223 7.56 -15.60 -35.21
CA ALA A 223 6.76 -14.48 -34.71
C ALA A 223 6.27 -14.73 -33.27
N TYR A 224 5.82 -15.96 -32.98
CA TYR A 224 5.41 -16.36 -31.64
C TYR A 224 6.55 -16.31 -30.62
N VAL A 225 7.76 -16.77 -30.98
CA VAL A 225 8.96 -16.66 -30.13
C VAL A 225 9.33 -15.20 -29.87
N ALA A 226 9.25 -14.34 -30.89
CA ALA A 226 9.48 -12.90 -30.71
C ALA A 226 8.48 -12.28 -29.71
N GLN A 227 7.19 -12.65 -29.82
CA GLN A 227 6.16 -12.22 -28.87
C GLN A 227 6.44 -12.73 -27.45
N MET A 228 6.91 -13.96 -27.28
CA MET A 228 7.28 -14.51 -25.97
C MET A 228 8.47 -13.77 -25.33
N LYS A 229 9.44 -13.30 -26.13
CA LYS A 229 10.52 -12.45 -25.63
C LYS A 229 10.00 -11.08 -25.15
N GLU A 230 9.04 -10.51 -25.86
CA GLU A 230 8.35 -9.28 -25.43
C GLU A 230 7.55 -9.51 -24.15
N ASP A 231 6.81 -10.62 -24.04
CA ASP A 231 6.07 -11.00 -22.85
C ASP A 231 6.99 -11.21 -21.64
N ARG A 232 8.16 -11.83 -21.84
CA ARG A 232 9.19 -11.96 -20.78
C ARG A 232 9.64 -10.58 -20.30
N LYS A 233 9.91 -9.66 -21.21
CA LYS A 233 10.28 -8.28 -20.87
C LYS A 233 9.16 -7.59 -20.09
N MET A 234 7.91 -7.73 -20.54
CA MET A 234 6.72 -7.19 -19.88
C MET A 234 6.57 -7.72 -18.45
N PHE A 235 6.73 -9.02 -18.23
CA PHE A 235 6.62 -9.60 -16.89
C PHE A 235 7.77 -9.16 -15.98
N VAL A 236 9.01 -9.27 -16.43
CA VAL A 236 10.17 -8.99 -15.57
C VAL A 236 10.32 -7.49 -15.28
N GLU A 237 10.28 -6.64 -16.30
CA GLU A 237 10.52 -5.20 -16.15
C GLU A 237 9.25 -4.43 -15.79
N GLY A 238 8.10 -4.82 -16.35
CA GLY A 238 6.82 -4.14 -16.12
C GLY A 238 6.12 -4.63 -14.86
N VAL A 239 5.67 -5.90 -14.86
CA VAL A 239 4.82 -6.46 -13.80
C VAL A 239 5.59 -6.63 -12.50
N PHE A 240 6.73 -7.32 -12.52
CA PHE A 240 7.55 -7.58 -11.34
C PHE A 240 8.52 -6.46 -11.01
N ARG A 241 8.69 -5.45 -11.89
CA ARG A 241 9.59 -4.29 -11.70
C ARG A 241 11.03 -4.67 -11.34
N GLY A 242 11.50 -5.80 -11.88
CA GLY A 242 12.80 -6.39 -11.60
C GLY A 242 12.91 -7.13 -10.26
N GLY A 243 11.83 -7.25 -9.49
CA GLY A 243 11.80 -8.03 -8.25
C GLY A 243 11.71 -9.54 -8.48
N ARG A 244 11.57 -10.29 -7.38
CA ARG A 244 11.38 -11.74 -7.43
C ARG A 244 10.11 -12.10 -8.21
N GLN A 245 10.24 -13.05 -9.14
CA GLN A 245 9.08 -13.59 -9.86
C GLN A 245 8.11 -14.23 -8.87
N GLY A 246 6.91 -13.64 -8.80
CA GLY A 246 5.81 -14.08 -7.96
C GLY A 246 4.72 -14.77 -8.76
N GLY A 247 3.75 -15.33 -8.06
CA GLY A 247 2.53 -15.85 -8.70
C GLY A 247 1.71 -14.71 -9.30
N VAL A 248 1.24 -14.89 -10.53
CA VAL A 248 0.30 -13.99 -11.20
C VAL A 248 -1.11 -14.52 -10.99
N PHE A 249 -2.04 -13.66 -10.65
CA PHE A 249 -3.43 -14.03 -10.44
C PHE A 249 -4.20 -14.03 -11.76
N ALA A 250 -5.01 -15.07 -12.00
CA ALA A 250 -5.84 -15.19 -13.20
C ALA A 250 -7.18 -15.90 -12.91
N ALA A 251 -8.18 -15.67 -13.78
CA ALA A 251 -9.51 -16.27 -13.68
C ALA A 251 -9.55 -17.80 -13.82
N VAL A 252 -8.61 -18.39 -14.58
CA VAL A 252 -8.63 -19.82 -14.87
C VAL A 252 -7.27 -20.41 -14.56
N ASN A 253 -7.28 -21.47 -13.73
CA ASN A 253 -6.08 -22.26 -13.49
C ASN A 253 -5.78 -23.14 -14.71
N LEU A 254 -4.89 -22.65 -15.56
CA LEU A 254 -4.54 -23.26 -16.85
C LEU A 254 -3.90 -24.64 -16.66
N GLU A 255 -3.01 -24.81 -15.67
CA GLU A 255 -2.34 -26.09 -15.38
C GLU A 255 -3.35 -27.18 -15.02
N ARG A 256 -4.27 -26.86 -14.11
CA ARG A 256 -5.30 -27.80 -13.66
C ARG A 256 -6.26 -28.15 -14.80
N LEU A 257 -6.60 -27.19 -15.66
CA LEU A 257 -7.50 -27.43 -16.79
C LEU A 257 -6.85 -28.34 -17.84
N ILE A 258 -5.59 -28.08 -18.21
CA ILE A 258 -4.81 -28.93 -19.13
C ILE A 258 -4.74 -30.35 -18.58
N PHE A 259 -4.42 -30.52 -17.29
CA PHE A 259 -4.36 -31.83 -16.64
C PHE A 259 -5.71 -32.57 -16.64
N ASN A 260 -6.81 -31.85 -16.37
CA ASN A 260 -8.15 -32.43 -16.40
C ASN A 260 -8.54 -32.92 -17.79
N VAL A 261 -8.24 -32.15 -18.85
CA VAL A 261 -8.51 -32.55 -20.23
C VAL A 261 -7.63 -33.75 -20.61
N LYS A 262 -6.34 -33.73 -20.27
CA LYS A 262 -5.42 -34.85 -20.48
C LYS A 262 -5.95 -36.16 -19.87
N THR A 263 -6.49 -36.07 -18.65
CA THR A 263 -7.07 -37.21 -17.93
C THR A 263 -8.37 -37.69 -18.57
N LYS A 264 -9.25 -36.77 -19.00
CA LYS A 264 -10.53 -37.12 -19.66
C LYS A 264 -10.34 -37.85 -20.98
N PHE A 265 -9.36 -37.43 -21.79
CA PHE A 265 -9.06 -38.05 -23.08
C PHE A 265 -8.10 -39.24 -22.97
N GLY A 266 -7.56 -39.54 -21.79
CA GLY A 266 -6.65 -40.67 -21.58
C GLY A 266 -5.33 -40.55 -22.36
N LEU A 267 -4.84 -39.33 -22.57
CA LEU A 267 -3.65 -39.07 -23.37
C LEU A 267 -2.39 -39.59 -22.67
N THR A 268 -1.59 -40.36 -23.40
CA THR A 268 -0.33 -40.93 -22.90
C THR A 268 0.85 -40.48 -23.74
N THR A 269 2.03 -40.39 -23.13
CA THR A 269 3.29 -40.02 -23.79
C THR A 269 3.77 -41.01 -24.86
N GLN A 270 3.08 -42.13 -25.07
CA GLN A 270 3.41 -43.10 -26.12
C GLN A 270 2.58 -42.92 -27.39
N GLN A 271 1.40 -42.29 -27.32
CA GLN A 271 0.53 -42.08 -28.47
C GLN A 271 1.11 -41.02 -29.40
N ARG A 272 0.90 -41.17 -30.71
CA ARG A 272 1.22 -40.15 -31.72
C ARG A 272 0.09 -39.13 -31.80
N THR A 273 0.42 -37.87 -32.07
CA THR A 273 -0.54 -36.76 -32.16
C THR A 273 -0.84 -36.37 -33.60
N ASN A 274 -2.05 -35.85 -33.82
CA ASN A 274 -2.46 -35.26 -35.10
C ASN A 274 -2.43 -33.72 -35.08
N LEU A 275 -2.02 -33.14 -33.95
CA LEU A 275 -2.09 -31.70 -33.72
C LEU A 275 -0.91 -30.98 -34.39
N THR A 276 -1.22 -30.00 -35.25
CA THR A 276 -0.23 -29.15 -35.91
C THR A 276 0.07 -27.89 -35.08
N PRO A 277 1.30 -27.35 -35.14
CA PRO A 277 1.63 -26.08 -34.50
C PRO A 277 0.72 -24.92 -34.92
N LEU A 278 0.37 -24.86 -36.21
CA LEU A 278 -0.53 -23.84 -36.75
C LEU A 278 -1.95 -23.92 -36.14
N HIS A 279 -2.47 -25.12 -35.90
CA HIS A 279 -3.77 -25.28 -35.21
C HIS A 279 -3.72 -24.78 -33.77
N VAL A 280 -2.60 -25.00 -33.06
CA VAL A 280 -2.40 -24.47 -31.71
C VAL A 280 -2.38 -22.95 -31.69
N LEU A 281 -1.65 -22.33 -32.61
CA LEU A 281 -1.57 -20.87 -32.71
C LEU A 281 -2.93 -20.25 -33.04
N ASN A 282 -3.68 -20.84 -33.97
CA ASN A 282 -5.04 -20.41 -34.30
C ASN A 282 -6.01 -20.59 -33.13
N GLY A 283 -5.88 -21.69 -32.38
CA GLY A 283 -6.67 -21.92 -31.16
C GLY A 283 -6.40 -20.89 -30.08
N ILE A 284 -5.12 -20.53 -29.86
CA ILE A 284 -4.75 -19.44 -28.92
C ILE A 284 -5.38 -18.13 -29.39
N ALA A 285 -5.27 -17.77 -30.67
CA ALA A 285 -5.88 -16.56 -31.21
C ALA A 285 -7.41 -16.54 -31.02
N LYS A 286 -8.08 -17.67 -31.30
CA LYS A 286 -9.53 -17.83 -31.09
C LYS A 286 -9.93 -17.65 -29.62
N VAL A 287 -9.16 -18.21 -28.69
CA VAL A 287 -9.43 -18.03 -27.25
C VAL A 287 -9.21 -16.57 -26.84
N LEU A 288 -8.19 -15.89 -27.36
CA LEU A 288 -7.93 -14.48 -27.04
C LEU A 288 -9.04 -13.56 -27.53
N GLU A 289 -9.51 -13.75 -28.76
CA GLU A 289 -10.59 -12.96 -29.36
C GLU A 289 -11.89 -13.10 -28.58
N ASN A 290 -12.23 -14.31 -28.12
CA ASN A 290 -13.46 -14.60 -27.39
C ASN A 290 -13.37 -14.36 -25.87
N THR A 291 -12.19 -14.01 -25.34
CA THR A 291 -12.00 -13.72 -23.91
C THR A 291 -11.64 -12.25 -23.68
N GLN A 292 -10.46 -11.96 -23.14
CA GLN A 292 -10.03 -10.61 -22.75
C GLN A 292 -8.87 -10.16 -23.64
N ALA A 293 -9.16 -9.83 -24.90
CA ALA A 293 -8.14 -9.43 -25.88
C ALA A 293 -7.33 -8.19 -25.43
N PHE A 294 -7.94 -7.29 -24.65
CA PHE A 294 -7.27 -6.10 -24.09
C PHE A 294 -6.26 -6.43 -22.97
N HIS A 295 -6.40 -7.57 -22.30
CA HIS A 295 -5.64 -7.91 -21.11
C HIS A 295 -4.34 -8.64 -21.48
N LYS A 296 -3.25 -7.87 -21.59
CA LYS A 296 -1.94 -8.35 -22.06
C LYS A 296 -1.34 -9.48 -21.22
N THR A 297 -1.51 -9.44 -19.90
CA THR A 297 -0.97 -10.47 -18.99
C THR A 297 -1.73 -11.80 -19.12
N TRP A 298 -3.05 -11.77 -19.36
CA TRP A 298 -3.82 -12.97 -19.70
C TRP A 298 -3.38 -13.55 -21.04
N ALA A 299 -3.13 -12.68 -22.03
CA ALA A 299 -2.64 -13.13 -23.32
C ALA A 299 -1.26 -13.82 -23.21
N ALA A 300 -0.35 -13.25 -22.42
CA ALA A 300 0.96 -13.84 -22.17
C ALA A 300 0.90 -15.14 -21.37
N LEU A 301 -0.03 -15.25 -20.40
CA LEU A 301 -0.30 -16.49 -19.66
C LEU A 301 -0.78 -17.62 -20.58
N LEU A 302 -1.74 -17.33 -21.46
CA LEU A 302 -2.24 -18.29 -22.42
C LEU A 302 -1.13 -18.76 -23.36
N ARG A 303 -0.31 -17.84 -23.88
CA ARG A 303 0.85 -18.19 -24.70
C ARG A 303 1.83 -19.07 -23.93
N TYR A 304 2.20 -18.72 -22.70
CA TYR A 304 3.12 -19.52 -21.88
C TYR A 304 2.63 -20.96 -21.64
N TYR A 305 1.37 -21.12 -21.24
CA TYR A 305 0.82 -22.43 -20.85
C TYR A 305 0.39 -23.31 -22.03
N LEU A 306 -0.10 -22.71 -23.12
CA LEU A 306 -0.51 -23.41 -24.35
C LEU A 306 0.61 -23.46 -25.39
N ALA A 307 1.87 -23.32 -24.96
CA ALA A 307 3.02 -23.36 -25.85
C ALA A 307 3.00 -24.60 -26.76
N PRO A 308 3.23 -24.47 -28.09
CA PRO A 308 3.21 -25.60 -29.02
C PRO A 308 4.15 -26.73 -28.60
N GLY A 309 5.36 -26.41 -28.11
CA GLY A 309 6.30 -27.41 -27.58
C GLY A 309 5.75 -28.20 -26.41
N LYS A 310 5.10 -27.53 -25.45
CA LYS A 310 4.51 -28.21 -24.30
C LYS A 310 3.33 -29.09 -24.72
N ILE A 311 2.37 -28.53 -25.45
CA ILE A 311 1.12 -29.21 -25.81
C ILE A 311 1.36 -30.39 -26.77
N ILE A 312 2.28 -30.24 -27.74
CA ILE A 312 2.55 -31.25 -28.77
C ILE A 312 3.58 -32.28 -28.27
N VAL A 313 4.72 -31.83 -27.74
CA VAL A 313 5.85 -32.74 -27.43
C VAL A 313 5.68 -33.38 -26.05
N THR A 314 5.34 -32.59 -25.03
CA THR A 314 5.28 -33.09 -23.64
C THR A 314 3.95 -33.75 -23.29
N ASP A 315 2.83 -33.09 -23.62
CA ASP A 315 1.50 -33.54 -23.24
C ASP A 315 0.77 -34.36 -24.31
N ARG A 316 1.24 -34.27 -25.56
CA ARG A 316 0.74 -35.03 -26.72
C ARG A 316 -0.78 -34.93 -26.92
N PHE A 317 -1.28 -33.71 -27.08
CA PHE A 317 -2.70 -33.47 -27.37
C PHE A 317 -3.13 -33.91 -28.78
N THR A 318 -4.35 -34.43 -28.88
CA THR A 318 -5.06 -34.58 -30.17
C THR A 318 -5.81 -33.28 -30.50
N GLU A 319 -6.17 -33.10 -31.78
CA GLU A 319 -6.96 -31.96 -32.25
C GLU A 319 -8.28 -31.80 -31.48
N SER A 320 -9.05 -32.89 -31.35
CA SER A 320 -10.31 -32.90 -30.59
C SER A 320 -10.14 -32.55 -29.10
N ALA A 321 -9.07 -33.00 -28.47
CA ALA A 321 -8.78 -32.70 -27.08
C ALA A 321 -8.40 -31.22 -26.91
N PHE A 322 -7.64 -30.67 -27.86
CA PHE A 322 -7.24 -29.27 -27.86
C PHE A 322 -8.42 -28.32 -28.14
N ASP A 323 -9.31 -28.65 -29.07
CA ASP A 323 -10.52 -27.87 -29.34
C ASP A 323 -11.44 -27.85 -28.12
N THR A 324 -11.63 -29.01 -27.48
CA THR A 324 -12.39 -29.11 -26.21
C THR A 324 -11.76 -28.26 -25.11
N LEU A 325 -10.42 -28.24 -25.02
CA LEU A 325 -9.70 -27.39 -24.07
C LEU A 325 -9.97 -25.91 -24.34
N CYS A 326 -9.92 -25.47 -25.60
CA CYS A 326 -10.19 -24.09 -26.00
C CYS A 326 -11.63 -23.66 -25.66
N GLU A 327 -12.63 -24.50 -25.94
CA GLU A 327 -14.03 -24.22 -25.60
C GLU A 327 -14.25 -24.17 -24.08
N MET A 328 -13.63 -25.09 -23.34
CA MET A 328 -13.68 -25.09 -21.88
C MET A 328 -13.02 -23.83 -21.29
N LEU A 329 -11.91 -23.35 -21.88
CA LEU A 329 -11.24 -22.11 -21.48
C LEU A 329 -12.16 -20.90 -21.64
N ILE A 330 -12.79 -20.76 -22.81
CA ILE A 330 -13.71 -19.66 -23.11
C ILE A 330 -14.88 -19.67 -22.11
N THR A 331 -15.53 -20.82 -21.96
CA THR A 331 -16.69 -20.97 -21.07
C THR A 331 -16.31 -20.67 -19.61
N LYS A 332 -15.15 -21.13 -19.15
CA LYS A 332 -14.67 -20.87 -17.78
C LYS A 332 -14.30 -19.42 -17.56
N ASN A 333 -13.73 -18.76 -18.58
CA ASN A 333 -13.44 -17.33 -18.52
C ASN A 333 -14.74 -16.52 -18.40
N TRP A 334 -15.76 -16.77 -19.23
CA TRP A 334 -17.05 -16.11 -19.14
C TRP A 334 -17.73 -16.29 -17.78
N GLN A 335 -17.64 -17.49 -17.18
CA GLN A 335 -18.13 -17.74 -15.81
C GLN A 335 -17.40 -16.95 -14.72
N ALA A 336 -16.20 -16.45 -15.00
CA ALA A 336 -15.38 -15.71 -14.06
C ALA A 336 -15.63 -14.19 -14.10
N TRP A 337 -16.34 -13.68 -15.10
CA TRP A 337 -16.68 -12.26 -15.17
C TRP A 337 -17.51 -11.81 -13.97
N VAL A 338 -17.27 -10.57 -13.53
CA VAL A 338 -18.07 -9.93 -12.50
C VAL A 338 -19.51 -9.73 -13.01
N GLN A 339 -20.49 -9.90 -12.12
CA GLN A 339 -21.89 -9.75 -12.50
C GLN A 339 -22.29 -8.27 -12.46
N PRO A 340 -22.97 -7.74 -13.50
CA PRO A 340 -23.58 -6.43 -13.42
C PRO A 340 -24.56 -6.32 -12.24
N GLY A 341 -24.60 -5.17 -11.59
CA GLY A 341 -25.36 -4.91 -10.37
C GLY A 341 -24.62 -5.30 -9.08
N GLU A 342 -23.43 -5.91 -9.14
CA GLU A 342 -22.67 -6.27 -7.94
C GLU A 342 -22.15 -5.02 -7.21
N LEU A 343 -22.42 -4.94 -5.90
CA LEU A 343 -22.01 -3.85 -4.99
C LEU A 343 -20.53 -4.00 -4.60
N VAL A 344 -19.66 -3.82 -5.58
CA VAL A 344 -18.21 -4.03 -5.44
C VAL A 344 -17.56 -3.11 -4.41
N GLY A 345 -18.10 -1.90 -4.20
CA GLY A 345 -17.56 -0.99 -3.20
C GLY A 345 -17.76 -1.45 -1.76
N ILE A 346 -18.93 -2.03 -1.44
CA ILE A 346 -19.19 -2.60 -0.11
C ILE A 346 -18.30 -3.82 0.13
N ILE A 347 -18.16 -4.68 -0.88
CA ILE A 347 -17.28 -5.86 -0.81
C ILE A 347 -15.84 -5.40 -0.54
N ALA A 348 -15.34 -4.42 -1.30
CA ALA A 348 -14.01 -3.86 -1.11
C ALA A 348 -13.83 -3.24 0.28
N ALA A 349 -14.80 -2.47 0.77
CA ALA A 349 -14.75 -1.86 2.10
C ALA A 349 -14.62 -2.90 3.21
N GLN A 350 -15.41 -3.98 3.12
CA GLN A 350 -15.39 -5.06 4.10
C GLN A 350 -14.09 -5.87 4.02
N SER A 351 -13.62 -6.20 2.83
CA SER A 351 -12.37 -6.93 2.60
C SER A 351 -11.14 -6.16 3.09
N ILE A 352 -11.20 -4.84 3.22
CA ILE A 352 -10.14 -4.01 3.80
C ILE A 352 -10.34 -3.81 5.31
N GLY A 353 -11.59 -3.58 5.74
CA GLY A 353 -11.94 -3.32 7.14
C GLY A 353 -11.75 -4.54 8.06
N GLU A 354 -12.11 -5.74 7.62
CA GLU A 354 -11.96 -6.97 8.41
C GLU A 354 -10.49 -7.25 8.80
N PRO A 355 -9.52 -7.37 7.87
CA PRO A 355 -8.13 -7.66 8.22
C PRO A 355 -7.48 -6.54 9.04
N SER A 356 -7.98 -5.30 8.93
CA SER A 356 -7.53 -4.18 9.76
C SER A 356 -7.73 -4.45 11.26
N THR A 357 -8.72 -5.26 11.65
CA THR A 357 -8.93 -5.66 13.05
C THR A 357 -7.77 -6.51 13.58
N GLN A 358 -7.18 -7.36 12.73
CA GLN A 358 -6.08 -8.26 13.09
C GLN A 358 -4.74 -7.51 13.16
N MET A 359 -4.54 -6.51 12.30
CA MET A 359 -3.30 -5.71 12.25
C MET A 359 -2.97 -5.01 13.57
N THR A 360 -3.99 -4.66 14.36
CA THR A 360 -3.83 -3.99 15.66
C THR A 360 -2.94 -4.78 16.62
N LEU A 361 -2.89 -6.11 16.47
CA LEU A 361 -2.19 -7.03 17.36
C LEU A 361 -0.73 -7.30 16.96
N ASN A 362 -0.38 -7.18 15.67
CA ASN A 362 0.89 -7.67 15.11
C ASN A 362 1.99 -6.61 14.90
N THR A 363 1.72 -5.35 15.24
CA THR A 363 2.62 -4.21 14.97
C THR A 363 4.02 -4.33 15.62
N PHE A 364 4.21 -5.16 16.65
CA PHE A 364 5.44 -5.21 17.45
C PHE A 364 6.42 -6.35 17.11
N HIS A 365 6.09 -7.26 16.18
CA HIS A 365 6.87 -8.49 15.96
C HIS A 365 7.91 -8.43 14.82
N LEU A 366 7.88 -7.41 13.95
CA LEU A 366 8.85 -7.21 12.87
C LEU A 366 10.08 -6.39 13.32
N ALA A 367 10.82 -6.92 14.31
CA ALA A 367 11.97 -6.26 14.95
C ALA A 367 13.32 -6.46 14.22
N GLY A 368 13.33 -6.46 12.88
CA GLY A 368 14.50 -6.90 12.09
C GLY A 368 15.34 -5.81 11.41
N VAL A 369 14.80 -4.61 11.16
CA VAL A 369 15.48 -3.59 10.34
C VAL A 369 15.38 -2.21 11.00
N ALA A 370 16.51 -1.68 11.47
CA ALA A 370 16.62 -0.52 12.37
C ALA A 370 16.10 0.82 11.80
N SER A 371 15.98 0.97 10.48
CA SER A 371 15.52 2.21 9.84
C SER A 371 14.02 2.21 9.54
N LYS A 372 13.48 1.08 9.06
CA LYS A 372 12.03 0.89 8.83
C LYS A 372 11.23 0.60 10.10
N SER A 373 11.89 0.31 11.22
CA SER A 373 11.25 0.10 12.53
C SER A 373 10.73 1.39 13.17
N ASN A 374 11.22 2.56 12.76
CA ASN A 374 10.73 3.86 13.25
C ASN A 374 9.47 4.35 12.51
N VAL A 375 9.08 3.68 11.43
CA VAL A 375 7.87 4.01 10.69
C VAL A 375 6.66 3.51 11.46
N THR A 376 5.67 4.37 11.69
CA THR A 376 4.38 3.99 12.25
C THR A 376 3.81 2.86 11.39
N ARG A 377 3.54 1.68 11.99
CA ARG A 377 2.92 0.54 11.32
C ARG A 377 1.55 0.23 11.94
N GLY A 378 0.77 -0.63 11.29
CA GLY A 378 -0.53 -1.07 11.78
C GLY A 378 -1.65 -0.06 11.54
N VAL A 379 -2.68 -0.13 12.39
CA VAL A 379 -3.89 0.72 12.32
C VAL A 379 -3.58 2.23 12.34
N PRO A 380 -2.63 2.75 13.16
CA PRO A 380 -2.32 4.18 13.16
C PRO A 380 -1.82 4.70 11.81
N ARG A 381 -1.04 3.89 11.08
CA ARG A 381 -0.56 4.25 9.74
C ARG A 381 -1.66 4.13 8.70
N LEU A 382 -2.49 3.09 8.78
CA LEU A 382 -3.67 2.97 7.92
C LEU A 382 -4.57 4.22 8.06
N LYS A 383 -4.83 4.66 9.30
CA LYS A 383 -5.60 5.87 9.58
C LYS A 383 -4.95 7.13 8.99
N GLU A 384 -3.64 7.24 9.05
CA GLU A 384 -2.88 8.35 8.47
C GLU A 384 -2.97 8.39 6.94
N VAL A 385 -2.85 7.22 6.30
CA VAL A 385 -2.93 7.07 4.83
C VAL A 385 -4.35 7.32 4.32
N LEU A 386 -5.38 6.76 4.98
CA LEU A 386 -6.78 7.00 4.63
C LEU A 386 -7.18 8.48 4.77
N LYS A 387 -6.61 9.18 5.75
CA LYS A 387 -6.80 10.61 5.94
C LYS A 387 -6.01 11.47 4.97
N VAL A 388 -5.03 10.88 4.28
CA VAL A 388 -4.05 11.59 3.43
C VAL A 388 -3.51 12.82 4.17
N THR A 389 -2.93 12.62 5.34
CA THR A 389 -2.43 13.73 6.17
C THR A 389 -1.26 14.46 5.51
N GLN A 390 -1.28 15.79 5.55
CA GLN A 390 -0.21 16.64 4.98
C GLN A 390 1.14 16.53 5.71
N ASN A 391 1.14 16.25 7.01
CA ASN A 391 2.37 16.11 7.80
C ASN A 391 2.36 14.74 8.49
N PRO A 392 2.86 13.69 7.84
CA PRO A 392 2.92 12.37 8.43
C PRO A 392 3.91 12.34 9.60
N LYS A 393 3.64 11.52 10.60
CA LYS A 393 4.51 11.35 11.78
C LYS A 393 5.85 10.70 11.42
N ALA A 394 5.82 9.74 10.51
CA ALA A 394 6.99 9.06 10.01
C ALA A 394 7.01 9.17 8.48
N THR A 395 7.99 9.91 7.98
CA THR A 395 8.27 10.09 6.56
C THR A 395 9.64 9.50 6.27
N SER A 396 9.76 8.79 5.18
CA SER A 396 11.00 8.15 4.72
C SER A 396 11.06 8.12 3.21
N LEU A 397 12.29 8.20 2.69
CA LEU A 397 12.60 7.95 1.29
C LEU A 397 13.35 6.62 1.17
N THR A 398 13.02 5.85 0.15
CA THR A 398 13.81 4.72 -0.31
C THR A 398 14.50 5.14 -1.61
N ILE A 399 15.81 5.34 -1.52
CA ILE A 399 16.64 5.92 -2.57
C ILE A 399 17.48 4.80 -3.19
N SER A 400 17.25 4.57 -4.49
CA SER A 400 18.05 3.64 -5.28
C SER A 400 19.27 4.37 -5.85
N LEU A 401 20.43 3.70 -5.84
CA LEU A 401 21.67 4.26 -6.38
C LEU A 401 21.87 3.87 -7.85
N LYS A 402 22.64 4.67 -8.58
CA LYS A 402 23.09 4.30 -9.94
C LYS A 402 23.98 3.05 -9.90
N PRO A 403 24.04 2.24 -10.98
CA PRO A 403 24.81 0.99 -11.01
C PRO A 403 26.28 1.11 -10.60
N GLU A 404 26.90 2.26 -10.86
CA GLU A 404 28.31 2.55 -10.51
C GLU A 404 28.59 2.64 -9.00
N TYR A 405 27.56 2.98 -8.22
CA TYR A 405 27.60 3.17 -6.77
C TYR A 405 26.91 2.03 -6.03
N ALA A 406 25.89 1.41 -6.65
CA ALA A 406 25.02 0.40 -6.04
C ALA A 406 25.73 -0.89 -5.62
N ASN A 407 26.85 -1.27 -6.27
CA ASN A 407 27.57 -2.51 -5.97
C ASN A 407 28.63 -2.35 -4.87
N ASN A 408 29.09 -1.12 -4.60
CA ASN A 408 30.19 -0.87 -3.68
C ASN A 408 29.70 -0.26 -2.37
N LYS A 409 29.94 -0.98 -1.27
CA LYS A 409 29.56 -0.56 0.09
C LYS A 409 30.18 0.77 0.51
N THR A 410 31.44 1.06 0.14
CA THR A 410 32.12 2.29 0.56
C THR A 410 31.47 3.51 -0.09
N LYS A 411 31.23 3.43 -1.40
CA LYS A 411 30.54 4.47 -2.17
C LYS A 411 29.10 4.69 -1.70
N ALA A 412 28.36 3.62 -1.40
CA ALA A 412 27.01 3.75 -0.85
C ALA A 412 27.01 4.46 0.52
N ARG A 413 28.02 4.22 1.35
CA ARG A 413 28.20 4.93 2.63
C ARG A 413 28.52 6.41 2.42
N GLU A 414 29.37 6.75 1.45
CA GLU A 414 29.69 8.14 1.09
C GLU A 414 28.41 8.90 0.68
N VAL A 415 27.59 8.33 -0.21
CA VAL A 415 26.33 8.95 -0.64
C VAL A 415 25.34 9.10 0.54
N ALA A 416 25.28 8.13 1.44
CA ALA A 416 24.44 8.25 2.64
C ALA A 416 24.87 9.44 3.53
N GLN A 417 26.17 9.63 3.71
CA GLN A 417 26.73 10.75 4.48
C GLN A 417 26.53 12.10 3.77
N GLU A 418 26.52 12.12 2.43
CA GLU A 418 26.24 13.31 1.63
C GLU A 418 24.78 13.77 1.74
N LEU A 419 23.84 12.84 1.88
CA LEU A 419 22.41 13.13 1.98
C LEU A 419 21.95 13.52 3.39
N GLU A 420 22.58 12.94 4.43
CA GLU A 420 22.22 13.19 5.83
C GLU A 420 22.44 14.67 6.21
N LEU A 421 21.40 15.33 6.75
CA LEU A 421 21.50 16.70 7.23
C LEU A 421 22.46 16.77 8.43
N THR A 422 23.55 17.51 8.23
CA THR A 422 24.54 17.77 9.26
C THR A 422 24.54 19.25 9.62
N LEU A 423 23.99 19.55 10.80
CA LEU A 423 24.07 20.90 11.37
C LEU A 423 25.33 21.01 12.23
N LEU A 424 25.86 22.22 12.38
CA LEU A 424 27.04 22.43 13.23
C LEU A 424 26.78 21.94 14.67
N ARG A 425 25.58 22.17 15.22
CA ARG A 425 25.17 21.70 16.56
C ARG A 425 25.41 20.21 16.81
N ASP A 426 25.31 19.37 15.79
CA ASP A 426 25.42 17.93 15.97
C ASP A 426 26.88 17.50 16.18
N MET A 427 27.83 18.29 15.68
CA MET A 427 29.26 18.04 15.83
C MET A 427 29.89 18.81 17.00
N THR A 428 29.22 19.83 17.53
CA THR A 428 29.74 20.60 18.67
C THR A 428 29.59 19.87 20.00
N VAL A 429 30.70 19.72 20.72
CA VAL A 429 30.73 19.25 22.12
C VAL A 429 30.41 20.41 23.06
N LYS A 430 31.09 21.54 22.85
CA LYS A 430 31.00 22.70 23.74
C LYS A 430 31.21 23.99 22.97
N THR A 431 30.39 24.99 23.29
CA THR A 431 30.55 26.36 22.82
C THR A 431 30.72 27.29 24.02
N ALA A 432 31.77 28.11 24.02
CA ALA A 432 32.05 29.05 25.09
C ALA A 432 32.45 30.41 24.52
N ILE A 433 31.97 31.47 25.15
CA ILE A 433 32.32 32.85 24.82
C ILE A 433 33.38 33.29 25.83
N TYR A 434 34.55 33.70 25.32
CA TYR A 434 35.63 34.24 26.15
C TYR A 434 35.87 35.70 25.79
N TYR A 435 36.32 36.48 26.77
CA TYR A 435 36.84 37.81 26.54
C TYR A 435 38.37 37.72 26.44
N ASP A 436 38.90 37.84 25.22
CA ASP A 436 40.32 37.69 24.93
C ASP A 436 40.82 38.92 24.14
N PRO A 437 41.36 39.95 24.83
CA PRO A 437 41.65 41.25 24.24
C PRO A 437 42.93 41.30 23.40
N LYS A 438 43.83 40.30 23.47
CA LYS A 438 45.08 40.28 22.71
C LYS A 438 45.45 38.86 22.24
N ASP A 439 45.65 38.68 20.94
CA ASP A 439 46.06 37.38 20.36
C ASP A 439 47.47 36.92 20.74
N SER A 440 48.33 37.83 21.19
CA SER A 440 49.68 37.50 21.64
C SER A 440 49.71 36.79 22.99
N GLN A 441 48.68 36.96 23.82
CA GLN A 441 48.62 36.39 25.15
C GLN A 441 47.22 35.85 25.44
N SER A 442 46.83 34.81 24.70
CA SER A 442 45.59 34.08 24.98
C SER A 442 45.57 33.60 26.43
N ILE A 443 44.43 33.85 27.09
CA ILE A 443 44.09 33.37 28.43
C ILE A 443 44.07 31.82 28.46
N LEU A 444 43.71 31.21 27.33
CA LEU A 444 43.66 29.76 27.15
C LEU A 444 45.05 29.25 26.77
N LYS A 445 45.68 28.49 27.68
CA LYS A 445 47.01 27.89 27.48
C LYS A 445 47.05 26.89 26.32
N GLU A 446 45.96 26.13 26.13
CA GLU A 446 45.82 25.10 25.09
C GLU A 446 45.82 25.69 23.67
N ASP A 447 45.34 26.93 23.50
CA ASP A 447 45.14 27.56 22.19
C ASP A 447 46.37 28.40 21.74
N ARG A 448 47.46 28.43 22.52
CA ARG A 448 48.65 29.27 22.22
C ARG A 448 49.47 28.75 21.06
N GLU A 449 49.73 27.44 21.04
CA GLU A 449 50.47 26.76 19.97
C GLU A 449 49.77 26.97 18.61
N LEU A 450 48.44 26.94 18.61
CA LEU A 450 47.61 27.21 17.44
C LEU A 450 47.81 28.64 16.91
N LEU A 451 47.75 29.63 17.79
CA LEU A 451 47.92 31.04 17.40
C LEU A 451 49.34 31.34 16.93
N GLU A 452 50.35 30.72 17.53
CA GLU A 452 51.74 30.83 17.09
C GLU A 452 51.92 30.26 15.67
N PHE A 453 51.31 29.11 15.39
CA PHE A 453 51.30 28.52 14.06
C PHE A 453 50.68 29.46 13.02
N TYR A 454 49.47 30.00 13.26
CA TYR A 454 48.81 30.89 12.30
C TYR A 454 49.57 32.21 12.07
N LYS A 455 50.22 32.77 13.10
CA LYS A 455 51.06 33.98 12.98
C LYS A 455 52.27 33.78 12.08
N LEU A 456 52.76 32.56 11.91
CA LEU A 456 53.85 32.27 10.97
C LEU A 456 53.40 32.39 9.51
N PHE A 457 52.09 32.27 9.24
CA PHE A 457 51.49 32.32 7.90
C PHE A 457 50.73 33.62 7.62
N GLU A 458 50.44 34.45 8.64
CA GLU A 458 49.87 35.80 8.45
C GLU A 458 50.88 36.71 7.73
N ILE A 459 50.73 36.84 6.42
CA ILE A 459 51.32 37.94 5.65
C ILE A 459 50.51 39.19 6.04
N ALA A 460 51.21 40.25 6.44
CA ALA A 460 50.63 41.48 6.97
C ALA A 460 49.68 42.18 5.98
N GLU A 461 48.43 41.74 5.93
CA GLU A 461 47.31 42.48 5.34
C GLU A 461 46.58 43.28 6.45
N GLY A 462 46.03 44.43 6.05
CA GLY A 462 45.67 45.55 6.91
C GLY A 462 44.85 45.22 8.16
N GLN A 463 45.11 45.97 9.24
CA GLN A 463 44.46 45.85 10.54
C GLN A 463 42.94 46.12 10.45
N MET A 464 42.16 45.06 10.23
CA MET A 464 40.74 45.07 10.53
C MET A 464 40.55 45.03 12.06
N ASN A 465 39.75 45.94 12.61
CA ASN A 465 39.46 45.96 14.06
C ASN A 465 38.50 44.83 14.42
N TRP A 466 39.06 43.71 14.86
CA TRP A 466 38.32 42.54 15.36
C TRP A 466 37.78 42.74 16.77
N SER A 467 36.70 42.04 17.10
CA SER A 467 36.10 42.03 18.43
C SER A 467 37.02 41.45 19.50
N LYS A 468 36.93 42.01 20.73
CA LYS A 468 37.62 41.48 21.93
C LYS A 468 36.98 40.20 22.49
N TYR A 469 35.74 39.91 22.11
CA TYR A 469 35.07 38.66 22.45
C TYR A 469 35.34 37.62 21.38
N ILE A 470 35.57 36.38 21.81
CA ILE A 470 35.78 35.21 20.95
C ILE A 470 34.72 34.16 21.23
N LEU A 471 34.21 33.54 20.17
CA LEU A 471 33.41 32.34 20.26
C LEU A 471 34.33 31.14 20.01
N ARG A 472 34.52 30.30 21.03
CA ARG A 472 35.30 29.06 20.94
C ARG A 472 34.35 27.88 20.86
N ILE A 473 34.49 27.09 19.80
CA ILE A 473 33.71 25.89 19.52
C ILE A 473 34.65 24.69 19.60
N GLU A 474 34.30 23.72 20.43
CA GLU A 474 34.99 22.42 20.53
C GLU A 474 34.15 21.38 19.78
N LEU A 475 34.77 20.71 18.82
CA LEU A 475 34.14 19.75 17.90
C LEU A 475 34.52 18.30 18.26
N ASP A 476 33.60 17.37 18.04
CA ASP A 476 33.80 15.95 18.30
C ASP A 476 34.46 15.26 17.10
N ARG A 477 35.64 14.66 17.32
CA ARG A 477 36.39 13.93 16.29
C ARG A 477 35.62 12.71 15.77
N GLN A 478 34.93 11.97 16.64
CA GLN A 478 34.23 10.75 16.21
C GLN A 478 33.08 11.08 15.27
N ARG A 479 32.25 12.07 15.63
CA ARG A 479 31.12 12.50 14.79
C ARG A 479 31.55 13.10 13.46
N MET A 480 32.65 13.84 13.44
CA MET A 480 33.22 14.37 12.19
C MET A 480 33.72 13.24 11.27
N PHE A 481 34.38 12.22 11.83
CA PHE A 481 34.86 11.07 11.08
C PHE A 481 33.70 10.23 10.52
N ASP A 482 32.67 9.96 11.33
CA ASP A 482 31.50 9.17 10.91
C ASP A 482 30.70 9.84 9.79
N ARG A 483 30.78 11.17 9.65
CA ARG A 483 30.11 11.97 8.63
C ARG A 483 31.03 12.40 7.48
N ASN A 484 32.31 12.00 7.51
CA ASN A 484 33.33 12.37 6.52
C ASN A 484 33.43 13.89 6.28
N ILE A 485 33.48 14.67 7.36
CA ILE A 485 33.58 16.14 7.34
C ILE A 485 34.95 16.56 7.86
N THR A 486 35.63 17.45 7.12
CA THR A 486 36.90 18.04 7.52
C THR A 486 36.73 19.42 8.16
N MET A 487 37.74 19.87 8.93
CA MET A 487 37.77 21.24 9.47
C MET A 487 37.77 22.30 8.37
N ASP A 488 38.42 21.99 7.25
CA ASP A 488 38.49 22.86 6.08
C ASP A 488 37.09 23.03 5.46
N ASP A 489 36.30 21.95 5.39
CA ASP A 489 34.90 22.01 4.92
C ASP A 489 34.05 22.95 5.79
N ILE A 490 34.17 22.83 7.12
CA ILE A 490 33.42 23.68 8.06
C ILE A 490 33.85 25.14 7.90
N HIS A 491 35.15 25.40 7.79
CA HIS A 491 35.70 26.74 7.59
C HIS A 491 35.22 27.34 6.26
N PHE A 492 35.20 26.56 5.18
CA PHE A 492 34.69 26.97 3.87
C PHE A 492 33.22 27.38 3.93
N VAL A 493 32.36 26.52 4.49
CA VAL A 493 30.91 26.79 4.61
C VAL A 493 30.64 28.04 5.47
N LEU A 494 31.37 28.21 6.57
CA LEU A 494 31.20 29.38 7.45
C LEU A 494 31.62 30.67 6.74
N ARG A 495 32.73 30.64 5.98
CA ARG A 495 33.21 31.78 5.20
C ARG A 495 32.23 32.15 4.09
N GLU A 496 31.66 31.18 3.40
CA GLU A 496 30.67 31.40 2.33
C GLU A 496 29.36 32.01 2.89
N ARG A 497 28.87 31.50 4.03
CA ARG A 497 27.60 31.94 4.64
C ARG A 497 27.70 33.33 5.30
N LEU A 498 28.83 33.66 5.91
CA LEU A 498 28.97 34.83 6.79
C LEU A 498 29.91 35.91 6.22
N GLY A 499 30.53 35.66 5.06
CA GLY A 499 31.36 36.61 4.33
C GLY A 499 32.70 36.94 5.02
N SER A 500 33.32 38.04 4.62
CA SER A 500 34.60 38.56 5.16
C SER A 500 34.51 39.17 6.55
N ASN A 501 33.32 39.19 7.16
CA ASN A 501 33.06 39.82 8.45
C ASN A 501 33.51 38.97 9.65
N ILE A 502 34.07 37.79 9.40
CA ILE A 502 34.45 36.83 10.42
C ILE A 502 35.90 36.39 10.22
N ASN A 503 36.68 36.44 11.31
CA ASN A 503 37.97 35.78 11.37
C ASN A 503 37.83 34.43 12.07
N ILE A 504 38.25 33.36 11.39
CA ILE A 504 38.15 31.98 11.86
C ILE A 504 39.55 31.39 11.95
N ILE A 505 39.91 30.88 13.13
CA ILE A 505 41.16 30.15 13.37
C ILE A 505 40.78 28.77 13.90
N TYR A 506 41.26 27.70 13.28
CA TYR A 506 40.92 26.33 13.66
C TYR A 506 42.14 25.44 13.79
N SER A 507 42.07 24.47 14.70
CA SER A 507 43.12 23.49 14.94
C SER A 507 43.21 22.44 13.83
N ASP A 508 44.41 21.95 13.57
CA ASP A 508 44.65 20.77 12.72
C ASP A 508 44.00 19.51 13.31
N PHE A 509 43.68 18.54 12.45
CA PHE A 509 43.10 17.25 12.82
C PHE A 509 43.97 16.43 13.78
N ASN A 510 45.29 16.64 13.74
CA ASN A 510 46.24 15.98 14.62
C ASN A 510 46.22 16.51 16.06
N SER A 511 45.60 17.67 16.31
CA SER A 511 45.45 18.24 17.66
C SER A 511 44.61 17.33 18.56
N GLN A 512 44.97 17.22 19.85
CA GLN A 512 44.20 16.43 20.83
C GLN A 512 42.75 16.89 20.96
N LYS A 513 42.52 18.21 20.88
CA LYS A 513 41.18 18.81 20.84
C LYS A 513 41.00 19.57 19.55
N LEU A 514 39.85 19.32 18.92
CA LEU A 514 39.42 19.98 17.71
C LEU A 514 38.68 21.26 18.09
N VAL A 515 39.31 22.41 17.84
CA VAL A 515 38.84 23.72 18.32
C VAL A 515 38.79 24.71 17.16
N MET A 516 37.70 25.46 17.10
CA MET A 516 37.51 26.58 16.18
C MET A 516 37.23 27.85 16.97
N ARG A 517 37.97 28.91 16.65
CA ARG A 517 37.86 30.25 17.23
C ARG A 517 37.29 31.19 16.19
N ILE A 518 36.22 31.88 16.56
CA ILE A 518 35.49 32.77 15.68
C ILE A 518 35.48 34.18 16.30
N ARG A 519 35.91 35.17 15.52
CA ARG A 519 35.84 36.60 15.85
C ARG A 519 34.99 37.34 14.84
N LEU A 520 34.27 38.34 15.32
CA LEU A 520 33.38 39.17 14.51
C LEU A 520 34.06 40.51 14.22
N SER A 521 33.82 41.07 13.04
CA SER A 521 34.24 42.43 12.72
C SER A 521 33.45 43.44 13.54
N SER A 522 34.04 44.62 13.77
CA SER A 522 33.35 45.71 14.48
C SER A 522 32.16 46.26 13.67
N GLU A 523 32.19 46.16 12.34
CA GLU A 523 31.15 46.65 11.42
C GLU A 523 29.86 45.81 11.49
N TYR A 524 29.96 44.48 11.58
CA TYR A 524 28.81 43.59 11.73
C TYR A 524 28.03 43.83 13.04
N MET A 525 28.72 44.38 14.05
CA MET A 525 28.13 44.77 15.33
C MET A 525 27.44 46.14 15.28
N GLU A 526 27.66 46.96 14.25
CA GLU A 526 27.00 48.24 14.08
C GLU A 526 25.67 48.11 13.33
N GLU A 527 25.58 47.23 12.33
CA GLU A 527 24.34 46.97 11.59
C GLU A 527 23.23 46.32 12.44
N THR A 528 23.59 45.61 13.51
CA THR A 528 22.63 44.96 14.42
C THR A 528 22.09 45.90 15.52
N LYS A 529 22.51 47.18 15.54
CA LYS A 529 22.05 48.21 16.48
C LYS A 529 20.79 48.91 15.97
N THR A 530 19.65 48.21 15.92
CA THR A 530 18.35 48.87 15.69
C THR A 530 17.70 49.46 16.95
N ASP A 531 18.23 49.18 18.15
CA ASP A 531 17.70 49.73 19.42
C ASP A 531 18.78 50.49 20.23
N PRO A 532 18.57 51.77 20.64
CA PRO A 532 19.59 52.61 21.29
C PRO A 532 19.72 52.41 22.81
N ALA A 533 19.07 51.41 23.41
CA ALA A 533 19.04 51.21 24.85
C ALA A 533 19.80 49.93 25.24
N SER A 534 21.11 50.07 25.47
CA SER A 534 21.95 49.15 26.27
C SER A 534 21.53 47.67 26.25
N MET A 535 21.57 47.01 25.09
CA MET A 535 21.58 45.55 25.05
C MET A 535 23.01 45.04 25.11
N ASP A 536 23.28 44.32 26.20
CA ASP A 536 24.50 43.62 26.58
C ASP A 536 25.19 42.97 25.37
N MET A 537 26.47 43.31 25.09
CA MET A 537 27.29 42.70 24.03
C MET A 537 27.22 41.16 24.09
N MET A 538 27.11 40.61 25.30
CA MET A 538 26.93 39.18 25.54
C MET A 538 25.65 38.60 24.92
N SER A 539 24.55 39.35 24.89
CA SER A 539 23.29 38.93 24.28
C SER A 539 23.41 38.81 22.75
N ALA A 540 24.14 39.72 22.10
CA ALA A 540 24.43 39.65 20.67
C ALA A 540 25.25 38.40 20.31
N TYR A 541 26.28 38.08 21.09
CA TYR A 541 27.06 36.85 20.91
C TYR A 541 26.25 35.58 21.16
N LYS A 542 25.35 35.58 22.15
CA LYS A 542 24.43 34.45 22.39
C LYS A 542 23.44 34.26 21.24
N LYS A 543 22.86 35.35 20.71
CA LYS A 543 21.99 35.30 19.51
C LYS A 543 22.76 34.79 18.30
N PHE A 544 23.98 35.28 18.10
CA PHE A 544 24.86 34.83 17.03
C PHE A 544 25.22 33.35 17.16
N GLN A 545 25.59 32.88 18.36
CA GLN A 545 25.84 31.48 18.66
C GLN A 545 24.63 30.60 18.32
N ASN A 546 23.43 30.99 18.77
CA ASN A 546 22.21 30.22 18.49
C ASN A 546 21.85 30.19 16.99
N LYS A 547 22.09 31.30 16.29
CA LYS A 547 21.93 31.36 14.82
C LYS A 547 22.93 30.41 14.16
N LEU A 548 24.21 30.54 14.48
CA LEU A 548 25.29 29.74 13.91
C LEU A 548 25.10 28.24 14.13
N LEU A 549 24.68 27.82 15.33
CA LEU A 549 24.47 26.40 15.64
C LEU A 549 23.24 25.78 14.94
N ASN A 550 22.16 26.54 14.75
CA ASN A 550 20.91 26.01 14.20
C ASN A 550 20.70 26.29 12.71
N SER A 551 21.30 27.34 12.14
CA SER A 551 21.08 27.73 10.74
C SER A 551 22.19 27.25 9.80
N VAL A 552 23.38 26.93 10.31
CA VAL A 552 24.50 26.51 9.45
C VAL A 552 24.38 25.02 9.18
N ILE A 553 23.91 24.73 7.97
CA ILE A 553 23.98 23.40 7.34
C ILE A 553 25.36 23.26 6.72
N ILE A 554 26.09 22.23 7.12
CA ILE A 554 27.46 21.96 6.65
C ILE A 554 27.42 21.07 5.42
N ARG A 555 26.63 19.99 5.49
CA ARG A 555 26.39 19.05 4.40
C ARG A 555 25.01 18.41 4.59
N GLY A 556 24.42 17.92 3.50
CA GLY A 556 23.13 17.24 3.54
C GLY A 556 21.95 18.08 3.09
N LEU A 557 20.83 17.39 2.90
CA LEU A 557 19.60 18.00 2.43
C LEU A 557 18.70 18.38 3.61
N PRO A 558 18.10 19.59 3.62
CA PRO A 558 17.12 19.95 4.63
C PRO A 558 15.95 18.95 4.60
N GLY A 559 15.48 18.53 5.77
CA GLY A 559 14.39 17.57 5.91
C GLY A 559 14.82 16.11 6.08
N ILE A 560 16.04 15.73 5.68
CA ILE A 560 16.58 14.36 5.88
C ILE A 560 17.43 14.31 7.14
N LYS A 561 16.92 13.73 8.23
CA LYS A 561 17.61 13.69 9.53
C LYS A 561 18.71 12.63 9.60
N ALA A 562 18.48 11.48 9.00
CA ALA A 562 19.40 10.35 9.01
C ALA A 562 19.25 9.55 7.71
N ALA A 563 20.37 8.99 7.22
CA ALA A 563 20.36 8.09 6.08
C ALA A 563 21.05 6.77 6.45
N THR A 564 20.37 5.66 6.19
CA THR A 564 20.89 4.31 6.45
C THR A 564 20.97 3.54 5.14
N PHE A 565 21.96 2.66 4.99
CA PHE A 565 22.05 1.80 3.82
C PHE A 565 21.79 0.35 4.21
N ARG A 566 21.11 -0.38 3.35
CA ARG A 566 20.89 -1.82 3.48
C ARG A 566 21.16 -2.51 2.15
N LYS A 567 21.40 -3.81 2.21
CA LYS A 567 21.29 -4.64 1.01
C LYS A 567 19.82 -4.72 0.63
N GLY A 568 19.51 -4.34 -0.60
CA GLY A 568 18.19 -4.48 -1.20
C GLY A 568 17.88 -5.94 -1.51
N ASP A 569 16.65 -6.19 -1.93
CA ASP A 569 16.25 -7.49 -2.43
C ASP A 569 16.93 -7.78 -3.77
N GLU A 570 17.09 -9.07 -4.06
CA GLU A 570 17.63 -9.58 -5.32
C GLU A 570 16.85 -9.05 -6.53
N ARG A 571 17.53 -8.32 -7.41
CA ARG A 571 16.93 -7.71 -8.62
C ARG A 571 17.36 -8.46 -9.87
N TYR A 572 16.40 -8.82 -10.71
CA TYR A 572 16.63 -9.39 -12.04
C TYR A 572 17.00 -8.28 -13.03
N VAL A 573 18.23 -8.32 -13.53
CA VAL A 573 18.75 -7.42 -14.57
C VAL A 573 19.06 -8.24 -15.81
N PHE A 574 18.63 -7.77 -16.98
CA PHE A 574 18.89 -8.45 -18.24
C PHE A 574 20.38 -8.39 -18.59
N ASN A 575 21.00 -9.54 -18.80
CA ASN A 575 22.36 -9.63 -19.32
C ASN A 575 22.29 -9.88 -20.84
N GLU A 576 22.62 -8.86 -21.63
CA GLU A 576 22.63 -8.92 -23.10
C GLU A 576 23.56 -10.01 -23.66
N LYS A 577 24.60 -10.40 -22.92
CA LYS A 577 25.58 -11.40 -23.40
C LYS A 577 25.08 -12.84 -23.29
N GLU A 578 24.30 -13.15 -22.26
CA GLU A 578 23.76 -14.49 -22.02
C GLU A 578 22.29 -14.63 -22.45
N GLY A 579 21.63 -13.52 -22.80
CA GLY A 579 20.20 -13.52 -23.14
C GLY A 579 19.33 -13.97 -21.97
N LYS A 580 19.75 -13.71 -20.74
CA LYS A 580 19.15 -14.19 -19.49
C LYS A 580 19.07 -13.08 -18.46
N TYR A 581 18.05 -13.12 -17.60
CA TYR A 581 18.00 -12.25 -16.43
C TYR A 581 18.79 -12.84 -15.27
N GLU A 582 19.74 -12.06 -14.76
CA GLU A 582 20.56 -12.41 -13.60
C GLU A 582 20.07 -11.66 -12.37
N SER A 583 20.06 -12.36 -11.23
CA SER A 583 19.81 -11.75 -9.93
C SER A 583 21.06 -11.00 -9.45
N ARG A 584 20.92 -9.70 -9.14
CA ARG A 584 21.97 -8.85 -8.58
C ARG A 584 21.50 -8.22 -7.28
N GLU A 585 22.36 -8.26 -6.27
CA GLU A 585 22.15 -7.54 -5.01
C GLU A 585 22.65 -6.09 -5.14
N GLU A 586 21.77 -5.11 -4.91
CA GLU A 586 22.11 -3.68 -4.93
C GLU A 586 22.02 -3.08 -3.50
N TYR A 587 22.86 -2.11 -3.17
CA TYR A 587 22.70 -1.32 -1.95
C TYR A 587 21.65 -0.22 -2.15
N ILE A 588 20.67 -0.16 -1.24
CA ILE A 588 19.58 0.82 -1.22
C ILE A 588 19.72 1.68 0.04
N LEU A 589 19.43 2.98 -0.08
CA LEU A 589 19.42 3.91 1.05
C LEU A 589 17.99 4.12 1.54
N ASP A 590 17.77 4.05 2.85
CA ASP A 590 16.53 4.42 3.52
C ASP A 590 16.78 5.64 4.41
N THR A 591 15.98 6.69 4.25
CA THR A 591 16.11 7.94 5.02
C THR A 591 15.05 8.09 6.11
N ASP A 592 15.38 8.83 7.16
CA ASP A 592 14.42 9.40 8.12
C ASP A 592 14.17 10.87 7.75
N GLY A 593 12.94 11.17 7.36
CA GLY A 593 12.56 12.44 6.75
C GLY A 593 12.40 12.34 5.22
N SER A 594 11.66 13.30 4.66
CA SER A 594 11.44 13.42 3.21
C SER A 594 11.90 14.78 2.67
N ASN A 595 12.65 14.72 1.59
CA ASN A 595 12.87 15.82 0.66
C ASN A 595 13.07 15.21 -0.73
N PHE A 596 11.95 14.91 -1.39
CA PHE A 596 11.94 14.08 -2.59
C PHE A 596 12.66 14.73 -3.78
N LEU A 597 12.41 16.02 -4.02
CA LEU A 597 12.94 16.73 -5.19
C LEU A 597 14.46 16.83 -5.17
N GLU A 598 15.04 17.27 -4.05
CA GLU A 598 16.49 17.43 -3.94
C GLU A 598 17.20 16.08 -3.92
N ALA A 599 16.62 15.06 -3.29
CA ALA A 599 17.16 13.71 -3.30
C ALA A 599 17.16 13.10 -4.72
N MET A 600 16.11 13.36 -5.51
CA MET A 600 16.00 12.89 -6.89
C MET A 600 17.05 13.52 -7.81
N ASN A 601 17.41 14.78 -7.58
CA ASN A 601 18.40 15.51 -8.38
C ASN A 601 19.86 15.17 -8.04
N HIS A 602 20.10 14.37 -7.01
CA HIS A 602 21.45 14.03 -6.58
C HIS A 602 22.18 13.16 -7.64
N PRO A 603 23.43 13.47 -8.02
CA PRO A 603 24.10 12.84 -9.15
C PRO A 603 24.35 11.34 -8.98
N ALA A 604 24.52 10.86 -7.75
CA ALA A 604 24.71 9.43 -7.45
C ALA A 604 23.40 8.63 -7.35
N VAL A 605 22.26 9.34 -7.26
CA VAL A 605 20.93 8.73 -7.09
C VAL A 605 20.31 8.44 -8.44
N ASP A 606 19.61 7.31 -8.51
CA ASP A 606 18.77 6.98 -9.66
C ASP A 606 17.36 7.55 -9.45
N GLY A 607 17.15 8.76 -10.01
CA GLY A 607 15.90 9.50 -9.90
C GLY A 607 14.66 8.75 -10.41
N SER A 608 14.83 7.76 -11.31
CA SER A 608 13.71 6.98 -11.85
C SER A 608 13.12 5.97 -10.85
N ARG A 609 13.87 5.65 -9.78
CA ARG A 609 13.54 4.60 -8.80
C ARG A 609 13.47 5.11 -7.36
N VAL A 610 13.42 6.43 -7.16
CA VAL A 610 13.24 7.00 -5.81
C VAL A 610 11.79 6.83 -5.40
N TYR A 611 11.59 6.31 -4.19
CA TYR A 611 10.26 6.13 -3.60
C TYR A 611 10.14 6.97 -2.32
N SER A 612 9.00 7.63 -2.13
CA SER A 612 8.68 8.38 -0.92
C SER A 612 7.41 7.85 -0.29
N THR A 613 7.42 7.74 1.03
CA THR A 613 6.22 7.44 1.83
C THR A 613 5.32 8.67 2.02
N HIS A 614 5.78 9.86 1.62
CA HIS A 614 5.02 11.11 1.69
C HIS A 614 4.19 11.32 0.41
N VAL A 615 2.91 10.96 0.48
CA VAL A 615 2.00 10.98 -0.68
C VAL A 615 1.81 12.39 -1.25
N HIS A 616 1.71 13.42 -0.40
CA HIS A 616 1.53 14.80 -0.85
C HIS A 616 2.76 15.35 -1.61
N ASP A 617 3.97 14.90 -1.26
CA ASP A 617 5.19 15.34 -1.96
C ASP A 617 5.19 14.78 -3.38
N ILE A 618 4.80 13.51 -3.52
CA ILE A 618 4.66 12.85 -4.81
C ILE A 618 3.54 13.50 -5.64
N TYR A 619 2.39 13.80 -5.04
CA TYR A 619 1.31 14.49 -5.74
C TYR A 619 1.75 15.85 -6.29
N ALA A 620 2.52 16.62 -5.51
CA ALA A 620 3.01 17.93 -5.92
C ALA A 620 4.09 17.86 -7.03
N GLN A 621 4.96 16.84 -6.99
CA GLN A 621 6.11 16.74 -7.90
C GLN A 621 5.85 15.88 -9.15
N LEU A 622 5.15 14.75 -9.01
CA LEU A 622 4.92 13.75 -10.07
C LEU A 622 3.45 13.66 -10.53
N GLY A 623 2.51 14.20 -9.75
CA GLY A 623 1.08 14.23 -10.10
C GLY A 623 0.24 13.10 -9.51
N ILE A 624 -1.04 13.04 -9.90
CA ILE A 624 -2.06 12.19 -9.27
C ILE A 624 -1.86 10.69 -9.52
N GLU A 625 -1.41 10.29 -10.70
CA GLU A 625 -1.19 8.86 -11.03
C GLU A 625 -0.03 8.26 -10.24
N ALA A 626 1.06 9.04 -10.07
CA ALA A 626 2.16 8.63 -9.20
C ALA A 626 1.68 8.54 -7.73
N ALA A 627 0.82 9.47 -7.29
CA ALA A 627 0.24 9.43 -5.95
C ALA A 627 -0.69 8.21 -5.77
N ARG A 628 -1.48 7.83 -6.79
CA ARG A 628 -2.29 6.60 -6.80
C ARG A 628 -1.40 5.36 -6.59
N ALA A 629 -0.32 5.23 -7.37
CA ALA A 629 0.59 4.09 -7.26
C ALA A 629 1.26 4.03 -5.87
N THR A 630 1.68 5.17 -5.31
CA THR A 630 2.26 5.23 -3.96
C THR A 630 1.24 4.87 -2.89
N LEU A 631 0.02 5.42 -2.96
CA LEU A 631 -1.05 5.09 -2.00
C LEU A 631 -1.34 3.59 -2.00
N TYR A 632 -1.44 2.98 -3.18
CA TYR A 632 -1.64 1.55 -3.31
C TYR A 632 -0.50 0.76 -2.64
N ASN A 633 0.77 1.10 -2.92
CA ASN A 633 1.92 0.42 -2.31
C ASN A 633 1.97 0.61 -0.79
N GLU A 634 1.73 1.82 -0.29
CA GLU A 634 1.70 2.11 1.15
C GLU A 634 0.62 1.27 1.84
N ILE A 635 -0.59 1.21 1.29
CA ILE A 635 -1.68 0.41 1.88
C ILE A 635 -1.34 -1.08 1.78
N GLN A 636 -0.81 -1.57 0.65
CA GLN A 636 -0.46 -2.98 0.47
C GLN A 636 0.61 -3.44 1.48
N THR A 637 1.66 -2.63 1.72
CA THR A 637 2.73 -2.97 2.69
C THR A 637 2.23 -3.08 4.12
N LEU A 638 1.07 -2.51 4.44
CA LEU A 638 0.45 -2.65 5.75
C LEU A 638 -0.22 -4.03 5.95
N PHE A 639 -0.65 -4.67 4.86
CA PHE A 639 -1.39 -5.94 4.89
C PHE A 639 -0.52 -7.17 4.55
N GLU A 640 0.80 -7.12 4.76
CA GLU A 640 1.75 -8.20 4.40
C GLU A 640 1.38 -9.60 4.96
N GLU A 641 0.71 -9.67 6.11
CA GLU A 641 0.31 -10.94 6.75
C GLU A 641 -1.10 -11.41 6.35
N GLY A 642 -1.96 -10.51 5.87
CA GLY A 642 -3.33 -10.79 5.44
C GLY A 642 -3.50 -10.42 3.98
N GLN A 643 -3.32 -11.38 3.07
CA GLN A 643 -3.36 -11.12 1.63
C GLN A 643 -4.74 -10.58 1.21
N ILE A 644 -4.84 -9.27 0.99
CA ILE A 644 -6.00 -8.63 0.36
C ILE A 644 -5.81 -8.67 -1.15
N ASN A 645 -6.90 -8.97 -1.87
CA ASN A 645 -6.89 -8.95 -3.33
C ASN A 645 -6.67 -7.52 -3.87
N TYR A 646 -5.84 -7.40 -4.91
CA TYR A 646 -5.52 -6.15 -5.62
C TYR A 646 -6.76 -5.29 -5.88
N ARG A 647 -7.84 -5.90 -6.39
CA ARG A 647 -9.04 -5.18 -6.82
C ARG A 647 -9.71 -4.34 -5.75
N HIS A 648 -9.70 -4.79 -4.50
CA HIS A 648 -10.34 -4.07 -3.39
C HIS A 648 -9.53 -2.83 -3.03
N LEU A 649 -8.20 -2.98 -2.94
CA LEU A 649 -7.27 -1.89 -2.69
C LEU A 649 -7.22 -0.91 -3.87
N GLY A 650 -7.18 -1.42 -5.10
CA GLY A 650 -7.24 -0.61 -6.32
C GLY A 650 -8.49 0.24 -6.38
N LEU A 651 -9.66 -0.35 -6.12
CA LEU A 651 -10.93 0.39 -6.10
C LEU A 651 -10.93 1.50 -5.03
N LEU A 652 -10.44 1.23 -3.82
CA LEU A 652 -10.32 2.25 -2.78
C LEU A 652 -9.43 3.41 -3.22
N VAL A 653 -8.25 3.11 -3.76
CA VAL A 653 -7.28 4.14 -4.16
C VAL A 653 -7.80 4.94 -5.35
N ASP A 654 -8.51 4.31 -6.29
CA ASP A 654 -9.14 5.01 -7.41
C ASP A 654 -10.22 5.98 -6.92
N VAL A 655 -11.03 5.59 -5.93
CA VAL A 655 -12.01 6.50 -5.29
C VAL A 655 -11.32 7.71 -4.63
N MET A 656 -10.15 7.50 -4.04
CA MET A 656 -9.36 8.58 -3.42
C MET A 656 -8.73 9.53 -4.45
N CYS A 657 -8.46 9.07 -5.68
CA CYS A 657 -7.71 9.83 -6.69
C CYS A 657 -8.56 10.33 -7.89
N ARG A 658 -9.74 9.76 -8.15
CA ARG A 658 -10.54 10.03 -9.37
C ARG A 658 -10.95 11.49 -9.58
N ALA A 659 -11.01 12.29 -8.52
CA ALA A 659 -11.43 13.70 -8.60
C ALA A 659 -10.31 14.65 -9.06
N GLY A 660 -9.13 14.15 -9.45
CA GLY A 660 -7.96 14.96 -9.81
C GLY A 660 -7.21 15.59 -8.62
N ARG A 661 -7.70 15.33 -7.40
CA ARG A 661 -7.10 15.72 -6.12
C ARG A 661 -7.20 14.57 -5.14
N LEU A 662 -6.30 14.54 -4.17
CA LEU A 662 -6.35 13.54 -3.10
C LEU A 662 -7.56 13.76 -2.20
N MET A 663 -8.45 12.78 -2.17
CA MET A 663 -9.64 12.75 -1.33
C MET A 663 -9.39 11.85 -0.12
N SER A 664 -9.65 12.39 1.07
CA SER A 664 -9.55 11.61 2.31
C SER A 664 -10.80 10.77 2.57
N VAL A 665 -10.62 9.59 3.15
CA VAL A 665 -11.70 8.69 3.57
C VAL A 665 -12.18 9.08 4.97
N ASP A 666 -12.63 10.32 5.07
CA ASP A 666 -13.07 10.98 6.30
C ASP A 666 -14.31 11.82 5.96
N ARG A 667 -15.01 12.32 6.99
CA ARG A 667 -16.14 13.25 6.79
C ARG A 667 -15.81 14.45 5.90
N TYR A 668 -14.58 14.95 5.97
CA TYR A 668 -14.14 16.10 5.19
C TYR A 668 -13.98 15.79 3.69
N GLY A 669 -13.61 14.56 3.35
CA GLY A 669 -13.52 14.11 1.97
C GLY A 669 -14.88 13.71 1.40
N ILE A 670 -15.67 12.96 2.16
CA ILE A 670 -17.02 12.54 1.74
C ILE A 670 -17.93 13.76 1.51
N ASN A 671 -17.89 14.76 2.40
CA ASN A 671 -18.72 15.97 2.25
C ASN A 671 -18.31 16.87 1.08
N LYS A 672 -17.11 16.68 0.53
CA LYS A 672 -16.62 17.40 -0.66
C LYS A 672 -17.08 16.77 -1.98
N LEU A 673 -17.57 15.53 -1.94
CA LEU A 673 -18.15 14.85 -3.09
C LEU A 673 -19.60 15.28 -3.28
N ASP A 674 -20.12 15.12 -4.49
CA ASP A 674 -21.48 15.56 -4.83
C ASP A 674 -22.54 14.46 -4.65
N ILE A 675 -22.57 13.77 -3.50
CA ILE A 675 -23.37 12.55 -3.28
C ILE A 675 -24.84 12.87 -2.88
N GLY A 676 -25.28 14.11 -3.03
CA GLY A 676 -26.59 14.57 -2.53
C GLY A 676 -26.64 14.78 -1.00
N PRO A 677 -27.58 15.59 -0.50
CA PRO A 677 -27.65 15.96 0.91
C PRO A 677 -28.07 14.83 1.85
N LEU A 678 -28.93 13.89 1.44
CA LEU A 678 -29.37 12.78 2.31
C LEU A 678 -28.25 11.77 2.54
N ALA A 679 -27.50 11.43 1.49
CA ALA A 679 -26.36 10.52 1.61
C ALA A 679 -25.28 11.14 2.50
N LYS A 680 -24.96 12.43 2.33
CA LYS A 680 -24.04 13.19 3.19
C LYS A 680 -24.52 13.21 4.65
N ALA A 681 -25.80 13.48 4.88
CA ALA A 681 -26.39 13.54 6.22
C ALA A 681 -26.36 12.18 6.95
N SER A 682 -26.26 11.07 6.23
CA SER A 682 -26.12 9.71 6.81
C SER A 682 -24.80 9.50 7.55
N PHE A 683 -23.81 10.39 7.39
CA PHE A 683 -22.48 10.24 7.94
C PHE A 683 -22.05 11.42 8.83
N GLU A 684 -21.89 11.15 10.13
CA GLU A 684 -21.39 12.03 11.21
C GLU A 684 -22.16 13.34 11.51
N GLU A 685 -22.45 14.17 10.51
CA GLU A 685 -22.90 15.57 10.71
C GLU A 685 -24.29 15.85 10.11
N THR A 686 -25.28 15.05 10.51
CA THR A 686 -26.66 15.10 9.97
C THR A 686 -27.29 16.49 10.05
N GLU A 687 -27.31 17.11 11.24
CA GLU A 687 -27.98 18.41 11.46
C GLU A 687 -27.38 19.52 10.59
N ARG A 688 -26.05 19.64 10.58
CA ARG A 688 -25.35 20.70 9.85
C ARG A 688 -25.56 20.59 8.35
N ILE A 689 -25.54 19.37 7.83
CA ILE A 689 -25.69 19.10 6.39
C ILE A 689 -27.12 19.41 5.95
N LEU A 690 -28.14 18.98 6.71
CA LEU A 690 -29.53 19.25 6.39
C LEU A 690 -29.88 20.73 6.50
N LEU A 691 -29.39 21.43 7.52
CA LEU A 691 -29.57 22.89 7.64
C LEU A 691 -28.92 23.63 6.47
N LYS A 692 -27.70 23.24 6.09
CA LYS A 692 -27.02 23.82 4.92
C LYS A 692 -27.83 23.58 3.65
N ALA A 693 -28.24 22.34 3.42
CA ALA A 693 -29.06 21.97 2.26
C ALA A 693 -30.38 22.75 2.22
N ALA A 694 -31.04 22.95 3.37
CA ALA A 694 -32.27 23.72 3.47
C ALA A 694 -32.06 25.22 3.17
N VAL A 695 -30.94 25.80 3.60
CA VAL A 695 -30.59 27.20 3.30
C VAL A 695 -30.34 27.42 1.81
N PHE A 696 -29.65 26.47 1.17
CA PHE A 696 -29.29 26.57 -0.26
C PHE A 696 -30.34 25.96 -1.20
N GLY A 697 -31.37 25.30 -0.69
CA GLY A 697 -32.35 24.57 -1.50
C GLY A 697 -31.74 23.43 -2.31
N GLU A 698 -30.77 22.71 -1.74
CA GLU A 698 -30.13 21.57 -2.43
C GLU A 698 -31.16 20.46 -2.70
N MET A 699 -31.24 20.01 -3.96
CA MET A 699 -32.12 18.91 -4.39
C MET A 699 -31.36 17.60 -4.38
N ASP A 700 -31.97 16.54 -3.83
CA ASP A 700 -31.40 15.19 -3.84
C ASP A 700 -32.06 14.35 -4.94
N PRO A 701 -31.28 13.75 -5.87
CA PRO A 701 -31.82 12.88 -6.91
C PRO A 701 -32.21 11.47 -6.41
N ILE A 702 -31.90 11.12 -5.15
CA ILE A 702 -32.23 9.82 -4.53
C ILE A 702 -31.69 8.64 -5.37
N THR A 703 -30.51 8.79 -5.96
CA THR A 703 -29.85 7.72 -6.73
C THR A 703 -28.94 6.86 -5.86
N GLY A 704 -28.40 7.42 -4.77
CA GLY A 704 -27.49 6.72 -3.86
C GLY A 704 -28.15 5.62 -3.04
N VAL A 705 -27.32 4.70 -2.54
CA VAL A 705 -27.76 3.55 -1.74
C VAL A 705 -28.39 4.03 -0.43
N SER A 706 -27.72 4.94 0.29
CA SER A 706 -28.22 5.49 1.55
C SER A 706 -29.53 6.25 1.39
N ALA A 707 -29.66 7.07 0.35
CA ALA A 707 -30.85 7.88 0.11
C ALA A 707 -32.09 6.99 -0.15
N ASN A 708 -31.95 5.96 -1.00
CA ASN A 708 -33.02 5.00 -1.27
C ASN A 708 -33.44 4.21 -0.03
N ILE A 709 -32.49 3.79 0.80
CA ILE A 709 -32.80 3.09 2.06
C ILE A 709 -33.57 4.01 3.02
N MET A 710 -33.20 5.29 3.12
CA MET A 710 -33.88 6.25 4.00
C MET A 710 -35.31 6.53 3.55
N THR A 711 -35.58 6.55 2.23
CA THR A 711 -36.92 6.77 1.68
C THR A 711 -37.77 5.50 1.57
N GLY A 712 -37.18 4.33 1.86
CA GLY A 712 -37.86 3.04 1.77
C GLY A 712 -38.04 2.53 0.33
N GLN A 713 -37.22 3.00 -0.60
CA GLN A 713 -37.22 2.59 -2.01
C GLN A 713 -36.18 1.48 -2.27
N PRO A 714 -36.40 0.61 -3.27
CA PRO A 714 -35.39 -0.37 -3.65
C PRO A 714 -34.14 0.32 -4.19
N ILE A 715 -32.97 -0.16 -3.80
CA ILE A 715 -31.69 0.34 -4.30
C ILE A 715 -31.49 -0.12 -5.75
N ARG A 716 -30.87 0.71 -6.59
CA ARG A 716 -30.49 0.34 -7.97
C ARG A 716 -29.22 -0.52 -7.98
N ALA A 717 -29.27 -1.67 -7.32
CA ALA A 717 -28.16 -2.61 -7.23
C ALA A 717 -28.64 -4.03 -6.91
N GLY A 718 -27.78 -5.02 -7.15
CA GLY A 718 -28.06 -6.43 -6.91
C GLY A 718 -29.28 -6.91 -7.70
N THR A 719 -30.23 -7.53 -7.00
CA THR A 719 -31.45 -8.08 -7.62
C THR A 719 -32.39 -7.01 -8.18
N ALA A 720 -32.29 -5.78 -7.69
CA ALA A 720 -33.12 -4.66 -8.13
C ALA A 720 -32.39 -3.77 -9.16
N PHE A 721 -31.28 -4.25 -9.73
CA PHE A 721 -30.54 -3.53 -10.76
C PHE A 721 -31.25 -3.54 -12.12
N SER A 722 -32.01 -4.60 -12.41
CA SER A 722 -32.76 -4.74 -13.66
C SER A 722 -34.25 -4.91 -13.35
N ASP A 723 -35.09 -4.28 -14.16
CA ASP A 723 -36.54 -4.42 -14.06
C ASP A 723 -37.00 -5.68 -14.80
N ILE A 724 -37.95 -6.39 -14.19
CA ILE A 724 -38.56 -7.58 -14.79
C ILE A 724 -39.86 -7.16 -15.47
N LEU A 725 -39.90 -7.31 -16.78
CA LEU A 725 -41.10 -7.06 -17.59
C LEU A 725 -41.71 -8.39 -18.04
N LEU A 726 -43.05 -8.41 -18.18
CA LEU A 726 -43.77 -9.57 -18.68
C LEU A 726 -43.85 -9.50 -20.21
N ASP A 727 -43.30 -10.50 -20.89
CA ASP A 727 -43.50 -10.66 -22.33
C ASP A 727 -44.87 -11.29 -22.61
N GLU A 728 -45.84 -10.45 -22.94
CA GLU A 728 -47.21 -10.86 -23.28
C GLU A 728 -47.26 -11.79 -24.50
N VAL A 729 -46.36 -11.63 -25.47
CA VAL A 729 -46.34 -12.45 -26.69
C VAL A 729 -45.91 -13.87 -26.36
N ALA A 730 -44.86 -14.02 -25.54
CA ALA A 730 -44.44 -15.32 -25.05
C ALA A 730 -45.54 -16.00 -24.24
N VAL A 731 -46.25 -15.25 -23.38
CA VAL A 731 -47.37 -15.78 -22.57
C VAL A 731 -48.53 -16.24 -23.44
N LEU A 732 -48.93 -15.45 -24.45
CA LEU A 732 -50.00 -15.82 -25.38
C LEU A 732 -49.63 -17.05 -26.22
N ARG A 733 -48.36 -17.22 -26.58
CA ARG A 733 -47.86 -18.42 -27.27
C ARG A 733 -47.90 -19.66 -26.38
N LEU A 734 -47.47 -19.51 -25.13
CA LEU A 734 -47.58 -20.57 -24.11
C LEU A 734 -49.04 -21.00 -23.91
N GLN A 735 -49.99 -20.05 -23.84
CA GLN A 735 -51.42 -20.35 -23.75
C GLN A 735 -51.96 -21.10 -24.97
N LYS A 736 -51.39 -20.86 -26.16
CA LYS A 736 -51.73 -21.57 -27.40
C LYS A 736 -50.99 -22.91 -27.56
N GLY A 737 -50.16 -23.32 -26.59
CA GLY A 737 -49.36 -24.55 -26.66
C GLY A 737 -48.25 -24.51 -27.70
N LEU A 738 -47.88 -23.33 -28.18
CA LEU A 738 -46.77 -23.13 -29.12
C LEU A 738 -45.47 -22.95 -28.31
N PRO A 739 -44.33 -23.49 -28.78
CA PRO A 739 -43.05 -23.23 -28.13
C PRO A 739 -42.76 -21.72 -28.13
N PRO A 740 -42.04 -21.22 -27.11
CA PRO A 740 -41.53 -19.84 -27.13
C PRO A 740 -40.69 -19.67 -28.39
N VAL A 741 -40.85 -18.54 -29.09
CA VAL A 741 -39.98 -18.23 -30.22
C VAL A 741 -38.57 -18.05 -29.67
N ALA A 742 -37.62 -18.83 -30.17
CA ALA A 742 -36.22 -18.53 -29.97
C ALA A 742 -36.02 -17.11 -30.51
N ALA A 743 -35.49 -16.21 -29.69
CA ALA A 743 -35.08 -14.89 -30.13
C ALA A 743 -34.08 -15.10 -31.29
N LEU A 744 -34.61 -15.07 -32.51
CA LEU A 744 -33.87 -14.97 -33.74
C LEU A 744 -34.06 -13.53 -34.15
N ASP A 745 -32.92 -12.85 -34.24
CA ASP A 745 -32.65 -11.63 -34.98
C ASP A 745 -33.90 -10.96 -35.53
N GLU A 746 -34.17 -9.74 -35.06
CA GLU A 746 -35.02 -8.80 -35.76
C GLU A 746 -34.42 -8.58 -37.17
N GLU A 747 -34.73 -9.47 -38.11
CA GLU A 747 -34.79 -9.08 -39.51
C GLU A 747 -35.86 -8.00 -39.55
N GLU A 748 -35.43 -6.75 -39.75
CA GLU A 748 -36.29 -5.62 -40.08
C GLU A 748 -37.19 -6.02 -41.25
N VAL A 749 -38.40 -6.48 -40.95
CA VAL A 749 -39.42 -6.68 -41.96
C VAL A 749 -39.81 -5.28 -42.43
N ALA A 750 -39.31 -4.90 -43.60
CA ALA A 750 -39.67 -3.64 -44.25
C ALA A 750 -41.21 -3.51 -44.29
N PRO A 751 -41.76 -2.32 -43.97
CA PRO A 751 -43.21 -2.13 -43.95
C PRO A 751 -43.79 -2.42 -45.33
N THR A 752 -44.95 -3.08 -45.35
CA THR A 752 -45.68 -3.40 -46.58
C THR A 752 -46.23 -2.12 -47.22
N ASP A 753 -46.37 -2.07 -48.55
CA ASP A 753 -46.86 -0.89 -49.29
C ASP A 753 -48.23 -0.39 -48.78
N GLU A 754 -49.08 -1.28 -48.27
CA GLU A 754 -50.37 -0.93 -47.64
C GLU A 754 -50.21 -0.15 -46.31
N GLN A 755 -49.14 -0.40 -45.56
CA GLN A 755 -48.83 0.33 -44.33
C GLN A 755 -48.25 1.71 -44.62
N ILE A 756 -47.48 1.85 -45.71
CA ILE A 756 -46.90 3.11 -46.16
C ILE A 756 -48.00 4.05 -46.70
N ASP A 757 -48.96 3.53 -47.45
CA ASP A 757 -50.12 4.29 -47.94
C ASP A 757 -51.06 4.74 -46.81
N ALA A 758 -51.16 3.96 -45.73
CA ALA A 758 -51.91 4.33 -44.53
C ALA A 758 -51.21 5.41 -43.67
N GLU A 759 -49.87 5.50 -43.75
CA GLU A 759 -49.07 6.54 -43.08
C GLU A 759 -49.10 7.88 -43.84
N LEU A 760 -49.16 7.85 -45.18
CA LEU A 760 -49.21 9.05 -46.03
C LEU A 760 -50.55 9.81 -45.98
N THR A 761 -51.62 9.18 -45.47
CA THR A 761 -52.98 9.74 -45.46
C THR A 761 -53.39 10.37 -44.14
N GLN A 762 -52.52 10.43 -43.13
CA GLN A 762 -52.85 11.00 -41.81
C GLN A 762 -52.39 12.46 -41.66
N ASN A 763 -53.24 13.28 -41.05
CA ASN A 763 -52.98 14.71 -40.84
C ASN A 763 -51.76 14.92 -39.91
N PRO A 764 -50.74 15.69 -40.33
CA PRO A 764 -49.50 15.85 -39.57
C PRO A 764 -49.65 16.66 -38.26
N ASP A 765 -50.75 17.37 -38.07
CA ASP A 765 -51.01 18.21 -36.88
C ASP A 765 -51.82 17.50 -35.77
N ASP A 766 -52.16 16.21 -35.93
CA ASP A 766 -52.88 15.48 -34.88
C ASP A 766 -51.95 15.05 -33.74
N ILE A 767 -52.28 15.48 -32.52
CA ILE A 767 -51.49 15.27 -31.29
C ILE A 767 -51.45 13.78 -30.92
N CYS A 768 -52.47 13.01 -31.33
CA CYS A 768 -52.55 11.57 -31.08
C CYS A 768 -51.97 10.71 -32.22
N ASN A 769 -51.17 11.29 -33.12
CA ASN A 769 -50.56 10.54 -34.22
C ASN A 769 -49.59 9.46 -33.68
N PRO A 770 -49.79 8.17 -34.02
CA PRO A 770 -48.96 7.06 -33.54
C PRO A 770 -47.47 7.18 -33.93
N ASN A 771 -47.13 7.97 -34.96
CA ASN A 771 -45.74 8.24 -35.34
C ASN A 771 -44.98 9.11 -34.31
N ARG A 772 -45.68 9.93 -33.51
CA ARG A 772 -45.08 10.65 -32.37
C ARG A 772 -44.95 9.80 -31.10
N LEU A 773 -45.61 8.65 -31.06
CA LEU A 773 -45.61 7.73 -29.91
C LEU A 773 -44.56 6.60 -30.06
N ARG A 774 -43.95 6.43 -31.23
CA ARG A 774 -42.78 5.56 -31.38
C ARG A 774 -41.56 6.26 -30.81
N MET A 775 -41.00 5.72 -29.72
CA MET A 775 -39.69 6.14 -29.25
C MET A 775 -38.63 5.68 -30.27
N ASN A 776 -38.21 6.59 -31.14
CA ASN A 776 -37.02 6.37 -31.96
C ASN A 776 -35.80 6.36 -31.03
N ILE A 777 -35.37 5.17 -30.62
CA ILE A 777 -34.02 4.98 -30.07
C ILE A 777 -33.07 4.97 -31.26
N THR A 778 -32.80 6.16 -31.79
CA THR A 778 -31.66 6.36 -32.69
C THR A 778 -30.41 6.45 -31.82
N LEU A 779 -29.60 5.38 -31.81
CA LEU A 779 -28.19 5.49 -31.45
C LEU A 779 -27.56 6.62 -32.28
N PRO A 780 -26.83 7.57 -31.68
CA PRO A 780 -26.21 8.64 -32.44
C PRO A 780 -25.16 8.00 -33.36
N LYS A 781 -25.35 8.16 -34.68
CA LYS A 781 -24.33 7.81 -35.66
C LYS A 781 -23.11 8.69 -35.38
N SER A 782 -21.98 8.05 -35.12
CA SER A 782 -20.68 8.71 -35.10
C SER A 782 -20.43 9.38 -36.47
N ALA A 783 -19.91 10.61 -36.41
CA ALA A 783 -19.65 11.52 -37.52
C ALA A 783 -20.84 12.40 -37.96
N THR A 784 -21.12 13.44 -37.17
CA THR A 784 -21.46 14.76 -37.72
C THR A 784 -20.49 15.78 -37.13
N LEU A 785 -19.72 16.40 -38.01
CA LEU A 785 -18.87 17.54 -37.72
C LEU A 785 -19.76 18.67 -37.19
N ILE A 786 -19.35 19.26 -36.08
CA ILE A 786 -19.96 20.46 -35.50
C ILE A 786 -19.57 21.62 -36.42
N GLU A 787 -20.45 21.96 -37.36
CA GLU A 787 -20.53 23.28 -37.96
C GLU A 787 -21.91 23.81 -37.59
N ASP A 788 -21.98 24.60 -36.52
CA ASP A 788 -22.97 25.64 -36.25
C ASP A 788 -22.65 26.19 -34.85
N GLU A 789 -21.73 27.17 -34.79
CA GLU A 789 -21.61 28.04 -33.62
C GLU A 789 -22.84 28.96 -33.60
N PRO A 790 -23.49 29.17 -32.42
CA PRO A 790 -24.61 30.09 -32.34
C PRO A 790 -24.13 31.54 -32.52
N ASP A 791 -24.82 32.30 -33.36
CA ASP A 791 -24.59 33.73 -33.57
C ASP A 791 -24.66 34.48 -32.22
N VAL A 792 -23.54 35.10 -31.85
CA VAL A 792 -23.46 35.99 -30.68
C VAL A 792 -23.91 37.38 -31.10
N GLU A 793 -25.14 37.75 -30.76
CA GLU A 793 -25.59 39.15 -30.87
C GLU A 793 -24.90 40.00 -29.79
N ILE A 794 -23.96 40.86 -30.23
CA ILE A 794 -23.34 41.88 -29.38
C ILE A 794 -24.22 43.13 -29.46
N ALA A 795 -25.07 43.33 -28.46
CA ALA A 795 -25.74 44.61 -28.23
C ALA A 795 -24.80 45.50 -27.39
N VAL A 796 -24.34 46.60 -27.97
CA VAL A 796 -23.71 47.69 -27.22
C VAL A 796 -24.83 48.48 -26.56
N LEU A 797 -24.93 48.39 -25.24
CA LEU A 797 -25.77 49.29 -24.45
C LEU A 797 -25.05 50.65 -24.41
N GLU A 798 -25.60 51.63 -25.11
CA GLU A 798 -25.25 53.04 -24.90
C GLU A 798 -25.98 53.54 -23.65
N ASP A 799 -25.22 54.12 -22.73
CA ASP A 799 -25.72 54.78 -21.52
C ASP A 799 -26.55 56.02 -21.93
N ASP A 800 -27.84 56.00 -21.65
CA ASP A 800 -28.68 57.19 -21.58
C ASP A 800 -29.37 57.24 -20.20
N ASP A 801 -28.87 58.19 -19.39
CA ASP A 801 -29.35 58.74 -18.09
C ASP A 801 -29.27 57.91 -16.79
#